data_AF-A0A2H5DZR1-F1
#
_entry.id   AF-A0A2H5DZR1-F1
#
_cell.length_a   1.000
_cell.length_b   1.000
_cell.length_c   1.000
_cell.angle_alpha   90.00
_cell.angle_beta   90.00
_cell.angle_gamma   90.00
#
_symmetry.space_group_name_H-M   'P 1'
#
loop_
_entity.id
_entity.type
_entity.pdbx_description
1 polymer ?
#
loop_
_entity_poly.entity_id
_entity_poly.type
_entity_poly.pdbx_seq_one_letter_code
_entity_poly.pdbx_strand_id
1 'polypeptide(L)'
;MWLGHIRSADTQVPSHTTATDERYFEMIARQFDVVIFDEADKAQQDLDMSGISQLRLSGYQTSFHQQIQQHFLQLLASGSNARLRNLDYAEFMIECVEFEKLNIALVTAIHRLSDELRRDFEGLLLTPLRLIGDWLSPRKLSGLNRMLEYLDTNARAKDALSYIWESTAVVAFQSRGAALPTPVAANDEWRRAADAFGVPLADVVKDAEELRQHLSEWLNVTNIRARLDAEQKVGRLLVPYLRGGDNIDTQMLVPLLIAVTFTVLCYRRLAFRLQMLTQEGLAPSIRVDERCSDNLLLATPENLLGSLSGVRFFTTKQSDGSEDRLLDIQLQYVVFSGAPRALMYHLHEWSQDENGKCDGPTVLLTSATSYLPSSPAYHINVLPSYLLHRPDVSEPTARSFYAFRPIEDRDSPQRQLLRFSGERSERTRIQNLQKMVTALLEGGPTKSTVANDCRNFDLRNSIPRKAAFIVNSYEQSERLKQFIDHRFDAWRGRVIAVVREIPESSGSHGYVTPGRVEALGDDSSWDILIFPMGALGRGTNVVFSEGPRRRDATLGTLYFLTRPHPSPEDLSLLVSLGAKATQDFNTRDLDDITELEALSRVRSDARSALYGRVGRLLRHPLYARSLDEKLFEPFTANIAVPLLQTIGRAMRNGCPAQCFFVDRSWAERSSRGEEDDNRSSILVQLREMLNKGVNSSDPREALLYRELYLPFLEPLMEIDGLLANTTEKYSEAPDSWGEIPLLDEELPF
;
A
#
# COMPACT_ATOMS: atom_id res chain seq x y z
N MET A 1 -8.82 27.12 17.55
CA MET A 1 -8.87 25.64 17.51
C MET A 1 -9.19 25.22 16.09
N TRP A 2 -8.29 24.49 15.45
CA TRP A 2 -8.50 23.86 14.14
C TRP A 2 -8.72 22.37 14.38
N LEU A 3 -9.75 21.82 13.76
CA LEU A 3 -10.07 20.39 13.81
C LEU A 3 -10.25 19.93 12.37
N GLY A 4 -9.38 19.03 11.92
CA GLY A 4 -9.38 18.58 10.55
C GLY A 4 -8.68 17.25 10.41
N HIS A 5 -8.99 16.56 9.31
CA HIS A 5 -8.24 15.37 8.90
C HIS A 5 -6.83 15.78 8.49
N ILE A 6 -5.80 14.96 8.71
CA ILE A 6 -4.40 15.31 8.37
C ILE A 6 -4.23 15.79 6.93
N ARG A 7 -4.91 15.14 5.98
CA ARG A 7 -4.94 15.54 4.55
C ARG A 7 -5.52 16.94 4.31
N SER A 8 -6.40 17.43 5.17
CA SER A 8 -6.93 18.79 5.07
C SER A 8 -5.94 19.86 5.51
N ALA A 9 -4.88 19.50 6.26
CA ALA A 9 -3.80 20.42 6.57
C ALA A 9 -3.09 20.89 5.29
N ASP A 10 -3.07 20.08 4.23
CA ASP A 10 -2.51 20.41 2.92
C ASP A 10 -3.50 21.09 1.97
N THR A 11 -4.50 21.79 2.51
CA THR A 11 -5.44 22.58 1.70
C THR A 11 -5.17 24.07 1.84
N GLN A 12 -5.52 24.83 0.79
CA GLN A 12 -5.39 26.28 0.78
C GLN A 12 -6.28 26.90 1.86
N VAL A 13 -5.73 27.81 2.66
CA VAL A 13 -6.57 28.57 3.60
C VAL A 13 -7.42 29.55 2.79
N PRO A 14 -8.74 29.65 3.03
CA PRO A 14 -9.58 30.59 2.32
C PRO A 14 -9.09 32.04 2.48
N SER A 15 -9.11 32.80 1.38
CA SER A 15 -8.62 34.20 1.33
C SER A 15 -9.36 35.18 2.25
N HIS A 16 -10.51 34.78 2.81
CA HIS A 16 -11.23 35.56 3.82
C HIS A 16 -10.68 35.36 5.23
N THR A 17 -9.93 34.28 5.48
CA THR A 17 -9.37 33.95 6.79
C THR A 17 -8.00 34.59 6.98
N THR A 18 -7.20 34.68 5.92
CA THR A 18 -5.83 35.21 5.98
C THR A 18 -5.51 36.02 4.72
N ALA A 19 -4.70 37.06 4.89
CA ALA A 19 -4.22 37.90 3.79
C ALA A 19 -3.01 37.29 3.06
N THR A 20 -2.41 36.23 3.61
CA THR A 20 -1.28 35.51 3.03
C THR A 20 -1.76 34.31 2.23
N ASP A 21 -1.13 34.07 1.07
CA ASP A 21 -1.37 32.87 0.28
C ASP A 21 -0.66 31.69 0.95
N GLU A 22 -1.36 31.03 1.89
CA GLU A 22 -0.82 29.94 2.70
C GLU A 22 -1.78 28.76 2.82
N ARG A 23 -1.23 27.59 3.12
CA ARG A 23 -1.95 26.34 3.41
C ARG A 23 -2.15 26.17 4.91
N TYR A 24 -3.11 25.32 5.29
CA TYR A 24 -3.43 25.10 6.69
C TYR A 24 -2.23 24.62 7.51
N PHE A 25 -1.36 23.76 6.97
CA PHE A 25 -0.18 23.31 7.71
C PHE A 25 0.82 24.44 8.01
N GLU A 26 0.95 25.42 7.11
CA GLU A 26 1.82 26.60 7.28
C GLU A 26 1.21 27.53 8.35
N MET A 27 -0.10 27.76 8.25
CA MET A 27 -0.84 28.53 9.25
C MET A 27 -0.79 27.85 10.62
N ILE A 28 -0.91 26.51 10.68
CA ILE A 28 -0.82 25.71 11.90
C ILE A 28 0.57 25.88 12.53
N ALA A 29 1.64 25.74 11.75
CA ALA A 29 3.01 25.89 12.22
C ALA A 29 3.30 27.29 12.77
N ARG A 30 2.61 28.32 12.28
CA ARG A 30 2.88 29.72 12.63
C ARG A 30 1.99 30.29 13.74
N GLN A 31 0.75 29.83 13.85
CA GLN A 31 -0.26 30.48 14.71
C GLN A 31 -0.69 29.66 15.93
N PHE A 32 -0.33 28.38 16.01
CA PHE A 32 -0.81 27.51 17.08
C PHE A 32 0.31 27.26 18.07
N ASP A 33 -0.01 27.35 19.36
CA ASP A 33 0.94 27.01 20.42
C ASP A 33 1.06 25.49 20.62
N VAL A 34 -0.05 24.76 20.38
CA VAL A 34 -0.15 23.31 20.59
C VAL A 34 -0.89 22.66 19.43
N VAL A 35 -0.31 21.58 18.91
CA VAL A 35 -0.89 20.72 17.87
C VAL A 35 -0.96 19.28 18.37
N ILE A 36 -2.14 18.69 18.30
CA ILE A 36 -2.38 17.30 18.70
C ILE A 36 -2.69 16.49 17.45
N PHE A 37 -1.83 15.52 17.15
CA PHE A 37 -2.11 14.47 16.17
C PHE A 37 -2.70 13.26 16.90
N ASP A 38 -4.04 13.20 16.96
CA ASP A 38 -4.70 11.98 17.40
C ASP A 38 -4.70 10.92 16.29
N GLU A 39 -4.62 9.66 16.69
CA GLU A 39 -4.34 8.54 15.78
C GLU A 39 -3.11 8.78 14.92
N ALA A 40 -2.01 9.19 15.56
CA ALA A 40 -0.77 9.54 14.88
C ALA A 40 -0.32 8.45 13.88
N ASP A 41 -0.51 7.17 14.19
CA ASP A 41 -0.20 6.04 13.32
C ASP A 41 -1.05 6.03 12.04
N LYS A 42 -2.34 6.34 12.14
CA LYS A 42 -3.23 6.49 10.98
C LYS A 42 -2.91 7.76 10.19
N ALA A 43 -2.66 8.88 10.88
CA ALA A 43 -2.27 10.13 10.24
C ALA A 43 -0.98 9.97 9.42
N GLN A 44 0.02 9.26 9.96
CA GLN A 44 1.25 8.90 9.28
C GLN A 44 0.97 8.07 8.02
N GLN A 45 0.15 7.02 8.14
CA GLN A 45 -0.21 6.17 7.01
C GLN A 45 -0.95 6.94 5.90
N ASP A 46 -1.77 7.93 6.24
CA ASP A 46 -2.44 8.79 5.27
C ASP A 46 -1.47 9.79 4.61
N LEU A 47 -0.50 10.33 5.36
CA LEU A 47 0.56 11.19 4.84
C LEU A 47 1.48 10.44 3.88
N ASP A 48 1.84 9.20 4.18
CA ASP A 48 2.61 8.32 3.28
C ASP A 48 1.97 8.19 1.91
N MET A 49 0.66 7.89 1.89
CA MET A 49 -0.07 7.72 0.64
C MET A 49 -0.14 9.03 -0.16
N SER A 50 -0.11 10.19 0.51
CA SER A 50 -0.01 11.50 -0.16
C SER A 50 1.38 11.79 -0.73
N GLY A 51 2.41 11.09 -0.26
CA GLY A 51 3.79 11.18 -0.78
C GLY A 51 3.98 10.54 -2.15
N ILE A 52 2.96 9.84 -2.64
CA ILE A 52 2.91 9.32 -4.01
C ILE A 52 2.06 10.27 -4.85
N SER A 53 2.57 10.64 -6.02
CA SER A 53 1.78 11.30 -7.05
C SER A 53 1.18 10.26 -7.98
N GLN A 54 -0.14 10.21 -8.07
CA GLN A 54 -0.86 9.43 -9.08
C GLN A 54 -1.53 10.37 -10.09
N LEU A 55 -1.24 10.14 -11.36
CA LEU A 55 -1.76 10.93 -12.47
C LEU A 55 -2.46 10.03 -13.48
N ARG A 56 -3.70 10.38 -13.84
CA ARG A 56 -4.36 9.82 -15.03
C ARG A 56 -3.64 10.27 -16.28
N LEU A 57 -2.88 9.37 -16.90
CA LEU A 57 -2.02 9.66 -18.03
C LEU A 57 -2.81 9.77 -19.34
N SER A 58 -3.63 8.75 -19.67
CA SER A 58 -4.43 8.66 -20.90
C SER A 58 -5.64 7.73 -20.70
N GLY A 59 -6.67 7.85 -21.55
CA GLY A 59 -7.87 6.97 -21.52
C GLY A 59 -8.95 7.37 -20.50
N TYR A 60 -8.71 8.42 -19.71
CA TYR A 60 -9.68 9.00 -18.77
C TYR A 60 -10.23 10.33 -19.30
N GLN A 61 -11.49 10.65 -18.95
CA GLN A 61 -12.15 11.93 -19.26
C GLN A 61 -11.45 13.18 -18.70
N THR A 62 -10.61 13.00 -17.68
CA THR A 62 -9.80 14.07 -17.08
C THR A 62 -8.33 13.66 -17.07
N SER A 63 -7.81 13.13 -18.17
CA SER A 63 -6.40 12.73 -18.27
C SER A 63 -5.46 13.88 -18.61
N PHE A 64 -4.19 13.73 -18.22
CA PHE A 64 -3.08 14.59 -18.60
C PHE A 64 -3.01 14.79 -20.11
N HIS A 65 -3.03 13.67 -20.85
CA HIS A 65 -3.02 13.66 -22.31
C HIS A 65 -4.18 14.46 -22.91
N GLN A 66 -5.40 14.29 -22.39
CA GLN A 66 -6.56 15.05 -22.87
C GLN A 66 -6.46 16.55 -22.60
N GLN A 67 -6.02 16.96 -21.40
CA GLN A 67 -5.85 18.37 -21.05
C GLN A 67 -4.82 19.05 -21.95
N ILE A 68 -3.71 18.36 -22.22
CA ILE A 68 -2.66 18.80 -23.15
C ILE A 68 -3.19 18.93 -24.58
N GLN A 69 -3.87 17.90 -25.08
CA GLN A 69 -4.46 17.87 -26.42
C GLN A 69 -5.45 19.01 -26.63
N GLN A 70 -6.38 19.19 -25.68
CA GLN A 70 -7.37 20.26 -25.72
C GLN A 70 -6.69 21.62 -25.76
N HIS A 71 -5.66 21.84 -24.94
CA HIS A 71 -4.96 23.12 -24.93
C HIS A 71 -4.22 23.38 -26.25
N PHE A 72 -3.47 22.41 -26.74
CA PHE A 72 -2.58 22.60 -27.89
C PHE A 72 -3.27 22.59 -29.24
N LEU A 73 -4.12 21.59 -29.49
CA LEU A 73 -4.85 21.54 -30.75
C LEU A 73 -5.79 22.74 -30.88
N GLN A 74 -6.40 23.19 -29.78
CA GLN A 74 -7.24 24.38 -29.79
C GLN A 74 -6.43 25.65 -30.03
N LEU A 75 -5.24 25.81 -29.43
CA LEU A 75 -4.38 26.98 -29.69
C LEU A 75 -3.98 27.09 -31.17
N LEU A 76 -3.56 25.98 -31.77
CA LEU A 76 -3.18 25.95 -33.19
C LEU A 76 -4.40 26.15 -34.10
N ALA A 77 -5.51 25.45 -33.83
CA ALA A 77 -6.71 25.53 -34.66
C ALA A 77 -7.43 26.87 -34.56
N SER A 78 -7.34 27.58 -33.43
CA SER A 78 -7.96 28.90 -33.22
C SER A 78 -7.13 30.07 -33.75
N GLY A 79 -5.93 29.83 -34.30
CA GLY A 79 -5.03 30.88 -34.76
C GLY A 79 -4.27 31.61 -33.63
N SER A 80 -4.33 31.11 -32.40
CA SER A 80 -3.65 31.67 -31.22
C SER A 80 -2.17 31.24 -31.12
N ASN A 81 -1.47 31.21 -32.24
CA ASN A 81 -0.10 30.64 -32.35
C ASN A 81 1.03 31.62 -31.97
N ALA A 82 0.72 32.87 -31.61
CA ALA A 82 1.70 33.87 -31.20
C ALA A 82 2.57 33.41 -30.01
N ARG A 83 2.05 32.51 -29.16
CA ARG A 83 2.78 31.90 -28.04
C ARG A 83 3.99 31.07 -28.48
N LEU A 84 4.00 30.54 -29.72
CA LEU A 84 5.14 29.81 -30.29
C LEU A 84 6.35 30.71 -30.59
N ARG A 85 6.25 32.03 -30.42
CA ARG A 85 7.42 32.91 -30.40
C ARG A 85 8.35 32.62 -29.24
N ASN A 86 7.81 32.14 -28.12
CA ASN A 86 8.61 31.63 -27.02
C ASN A 86 9.12 30.23 -27.42
N LEU A 87 10.44 30.09 -27.53
CA LEU A 87 11.08 28.85 -27.96
C LEU A 87 10.89 27.73 -26.94
N ASP A 88 10.91 28.02 -25.64
CA ASP A 88 10.69 27.04 -24.58
C ASP A 88 9.27 26.46 -24.65
N TYR A 89 8.29 27.32 -24.93
CA TYR A 89 6.91 26.88 -25.18
C TYR A 89 6.79 26.05 -26.46
N ALA A 90 7.47 26.45 -27.55
CA ALA A 90 7.47 25.70 -28.80
C ALA A 90 8.14 24.32 -28.66
N GLU A 91 9.25 24.23 -27.93
CA GLU A 91 9.91 22.96 -27.62
C GLU A 91 9.01 22.08 -26.74
N PHE A 92 8.38 22.64 -25.72
CA PHE A 92 7.44 21.91 -24.88
C PHE A 92 6.29 21.30 -25.69
N MET A 93 5.74 22.03 -26.67
CA MET A 93 4.74 21.48 -27.59
C MET A 93 5.26 20.27 -28.37
N ILE A 94 6.51 20.32 -28.84
CA ILE A 94 7.14 19.20 -29.57
C ILE A 94 7.31 17.99 -28.64
N GLU A 95 7.71 18.21 -27.39
CA GLU A 95 7.82 17.14 -26.39
C GLU A 95 6.45 16.51 -26.07
N CYS A 96 5.38 17.30 -26.06
CA CYS A 96 4.03 16.77 -25.85
C CYS A 96 3.59 15.87 -27.01
N VAL A 97 3.90 16.22 -28.26
CA VAL A 97 3.66 15.34 -29.41
C VAL A 97 4.48 14.04 -29.31
N GLU A 98 5.69 14.12 -28.77
CA GLU A 98 6.49 12.93 -28.51
C GLU A 98 5.84 12.02 -27.47
N PHE A 99 5.35 12.61 -26.38
CA PHE A 99 4.59 11.90 -25.35
C PHE A 99 3.35 11.20 -25.93
N GLU A 100 2.62 11.84 -26.85
CA GLU A 100 1.50 11.22 -27.58
C GLU A 100 1.94 9.97 -28.36
N LYS A 101 3.05 10.07 -29.10
CA LYS A 101 3.61 8.93 -29.84
C LYS A 101 4.00 7.77 -28.93
N LEU A 102 4.49 8.06 -27.73
CA LEU A 102 4.87 7.05 -26.73
C LEU A 102 3.65 6.43 -26.07
N ASN A 103 2.62 7.21 -25.77
CA ASN A 103 1.33 6.68 -25.30
C ASN A 103 0.69 5.73 -26.31
N ILE A 104 0.69 6.08 -27.60
CA ILE A 104 0.18 5.21 -28.66
C ILE A 104 0.98 3.90 -28.70
N ALA A 105 2.31 3.98 -28.57
CA ALA A 105 3.16 2.80 -28.54
C ALA A 105 2.86 1.91 -27.33
N LEU A 106 2.65 2.51 -26.15
CA LEU A 106 2.34 1.79 -24.92
C LEU A 106 0.98 1.10 -25.00
N VAL A 107 -0.06 1.81 -25.44
CA VAL A 107 -1.39 1.22 -25.66
C VAL A 107 -1.32 0.08 -26.68
N THR A 108 -0.59 0.27 -27.78
CA THR A 108 -0.38 -0.77 -28.80
C THR A 108 0.36 -1.99 -28.21
N ALA A 109 1.38 -1.78 -27.39
CA ALA A 109 2.09 -2.87 -26.72
C ALA A 109 1.18 -3.65 -25.76
N ILE A 110 0.30 -2.97 -25.02
CA ILE A 110 -0.68 -3.60 -24.12
C ILE A 110 -1.72 -4.43 -24.90
N HIS A 111 -2.19 -3.94 -26.04
CA HIS A 111 -3.10 -4.70 -26.90
C HIS A 111 -2.46 -5.95 -27.50
N ARG A 112 -1.15 -5.91 -27.77
CA ARG A 112 -0.38 -7.06 -28.30
C ARG A 112 -0.12 -8.15 -27.25
N LEU A 113 -0.35 -7.88 -25.96
CA LEU A 113 -0.28 -8.90 -24.92
C LEU A 113 -1.37 -9.96 -25.12
N SER A 114 -1.07 -11.20 -24.78
CA SER A 114 -2.08 -12.25 -24.63
C SER A 114 -3.07 -11.88 -23.51
N ASP A 115 -4.29 -12.41 -23.55
CA ASP A 115 -5.30 -12.15 -22.50
C ASP A 115 -4.86 -12.65 -21.12
N GLU A 116 -3.95 -13.62 -21.05
CA GLU A 116 -3.32 -14.06 -19.81
C GLU A 116 -2.36 -12.99 -19.29
N LEU A 117 -1.37 -12.58 -20.11
CA LEU A 117 -0.39 -11.56 -19.73
C LEU A 117 -1.04 -10.22 -19.40
N ARG A 118 -2.07 -9.82 -20.15
CA ARG A 118 -2.79 -8.58 -19.89
C ARG A 118 -3.45 -8.60 -18.51
N ARG A 119 -4.14 -9.68 -18.15
CA ARG A 119 -4.76 -9.83 -16.82
C ARG A 119 -3.73 -9.92 -15.70
N ASP A 120 -2.57 -10.51 -15.97
CA ASP A 120 -1.50 -10.64 -14.97
C ASP A 120 -0.84 -9.28 -14.65
N PHE A 121 -0.72 -8.39 -15.64
CA PHE A 121 -0.13 -7.06 -15.47
C PHE A 121 -1.11 -5.93 -15.13
N GLU A 122 -2.40 -6.16 -15.34
CA GLU A 122 -3.44 -5.16 -15.10
C GLU A 122 -3.38 -4.63 -13.66
N GLY A 123 -3.38 -3.30 -13.53
CA GLY A 123 -3.28 -2.61 -12.26
C GLY A 123 -1.90 -2.68 -11.57
N LEU A 124 -0.94 -3.47 -12.04
CA LEU A 124 0.41 -3.50 -11.45
C LEU A 124 1.23 -2.27 -11.85
N LEU A 125 2.15 -1.86 -10.97
CA LEU A 125 3.12 -0.81 -11.27
C LEU A 125 4.21 -1.35 -12.22
N LEU A 126 4.06 -1.07 -13.51
CA LEU A 126 5.04 -1.44 -14.53
C LEU A 126 6.25 -0.51 -14.47
N THR A 127 7.39 -1.12 -14.18
CA THR A 127 8.72 -0.50 -14.22
C THR A 127 9.63 -1.37 -15.09
N PRO A 128 10.75 -0.83 -15.61
CA PRO A 128 11.75 -1.65 -16.30
C PRO A 128 12.19 -2.85 -15.44
N LEU A 129 12.45 -2.58 -14.16
CA LEU A 129 12.78 -3.58 -13.14
C LEU A 129 11.74 -4.72 -13.06
N ARG A 130 10.45 -4.37 -13.08
CA ARG A 130 9.35 -5.34 -13.01
C ARG A 130 9.32 -6.22 -14.24
N LEU A 131 9.31 -5.61 -15.41
CA LEU A 131 9.17 -6.30 -16.69
C LEU A 131 10.36 -7.22 -16.94
N ILE A 132 11.58 -6.77 -16.64
CA ILE A 132 12.79 -7.61 -16.71
C ILE A 132 12.72 -8.74 -15.69
N GLY A 133 12.25 -8.46 -14.47
CA GLY A 133 12.08 -9.47 -13.40
C GLY A 133 11.13 -10.60 -13.78
N ASP A 134 9.95 -10.26 -14.32
CA ASP A 134 8.95 -11.25 -14.75
C ASP A 134 9.37 -11.97 -16.03
N TRP A 135 10.15 -11.32 -16.90
CA TRP A 135 10.66 -11.92 -18.14
C TRP A 135 11.76 -12.96 -17.89
N LEU A 136 12.64 -12.72 -16.93
CA LEU A 136 13.80 -13.58 -16.64
C LEU A 136 13.52 -14.74 -15.67
N SER A 137 12.34 -14.85 -15.06
CA SER A 137 12.02 -15.97 -14.17
C SER A 137 10.74 -16.71 -14.58
N PRO A 138 10.70 -18.05 -14.42
CA PRO A 138 9.49 -18.82 -14.67
C PRO A 138 8.32 -18.32 -13.82
N ARG A 139 7.16 -18.08 -14.44
CA ARG A 139 5.94 -17.51 -13.81
C ARG A 139 5.42 -18.29 -12.59
N LYS A 140 5.82 -19.56 -12.41
CA LYS A 140 5.46 -20.43 -11.27
C LYS A 140 6.46 -20.41 -10.11
N LEU A 141 7.70 -19.96 -10.37
CA LEU A 141 8.79 -19.90 -9.41
C LEU A 141 9.06 -18.46 -8.92
N SER A 142 8.46 -17.46 -9.55
CA SER A 142 8.57 -16.02 -9.23
C SER A 142 7.85 -15.59 -7.95
N GLY A 143 7.88 -16.42 -6.91
CA GLY A 143 7.49 -16.02 -5.56
C GLY A 143 8.65 -15.30 -4.85
N LEU A 144 8.35 -14.27 -4.06
CA LEU A 144 9.26 -13.51 -3.20
C LEU A 144 10.00 -14.37 -2.11
N ASN A 145 9.94 -15.71 -2.17
CA ASN A 145 10.33 -16.61 -1.08
C ASN A 145 11.79 -17.00 -1.31
N ARG A 146 12.67 -16.73 -0.34
CA ARG A 146 14.10 -17.03 -0.44
C ARG A 146 14.44 -18.50 -0.74
N MET A 147 13.59 -19.45 -0.33
CA MET A 147 13.77 -20.88 -0.72
C MET A 147 13.52 -21.11 -2.22
N LEU A 148 12.64 -20.31 -2.84
CA LEU A 148 12.47 -20.28 -4.29
C LEU A 148 13.55 -19.42 -4.97
N GLU A 149 14.15 -18.46 -4.27
CA GLU A 149 15.23 -17.60 -4.80
C GLU A 149 16.58 -18.35 -4.92
N TYR A 150 16.89 -19.30 -4.03
CA TYR A 150 17.98 -20.26 -4.28
C TYR A 150 17.72 -21.15 -5.51
N LEU A 151 16.45 -21.30 -5.92
CA LEU A 151 16.06 -21.96 -7.17
C LEU A 151 16.02 -20.96 -8.35
N ASP A 152 15.92 -19.65 -8.09
CA ASP A 152 15.96 -18.60 -9.11
C ASP A 152 17.41 -18.26 -9.47
N THR A 153 17.98 -19.14 -10.29
CA THR A 153 19.34 -19.00 -10.85
C THR A 153 19.60 -17.67 -11.59
N ASN A 154 18.56 -16.85 -11.83
CA ASN A 154 18.62 -15.63 -12.64
C ASN A 154 18.62 -14.32 -11.82
N ALA A 155 18.58 -14.36 -10.48
CA ALA A 155 18.50 -13.14 -9.65
C ALA A 155 19.60 -12.10 -9.98
N ARG A 156 20.87 -12.52 -10.06
CA ARG A 156 21.99 -11.63 -10.43
C ARG A 156 21.87 -11.11 -11.87
N ALA A 157 21.38 -11.93 -12.79
CA ALA A 157 21.18 -11.55 -14.18
C ALA A 157 20.07 -10.50 -14.33
N LYS A 158 19.03 -10.53 -13.49
CA LYS A 158 17.98 -9.49 -13.47
C LYS A 158 18.50 -8.12 -13.09
N ASP A 159 19.30 -8.06 -12.03
CA ASP A 159 19.88 -6.81 -11.53
C ASP A 159 20.82 -6.22 -12.59
N ALA A 160 21.69 -7.07 -13.14
CA ALA A 160 22.61 -6.70 -14.21
C ALA A 160 21.88 -6.20 -15.47
N LEU A 161 20.83 -6.91 -15.92
CA LEU A 161 20.09 -6.53 -17.12
C LEU A 161 19.31 -5.23 -16.90
N SER A 162 18.72 -5.05 -15.72
CA SER A 162 18.01 -3.81 -15.37
C SER A 162 18.96 -2.61 -15.39
N TYR A 163 20.17 -2.76 -14.83
CA TYR A 163 21.19 -1.73 -14.84
C TYR A 163 21.64 -1.35 -16.26
N ILE A 164 21.97 -2.34 -17.10
CA ILE A 164 22.37 -2.10 -18.50
C ILE A 164 21.23 -1.42 -19.26
N TRP A 165 20.01 -1.93 -19.11
CA TRP A 165 18.83 -1.40 -19.78
C TRP A 165 18.61 0.07 -19.44
N GLU A 166 18.55 0.42 -18.15
CA GLU A 166 18.31 1.79 -17.70
C GLU A 166 19.43 2.74 -18.15
N SER A 167 20.70 2.33 -17.96
CA SER A 167 21.87 3.13 -18.36
C SER A 167 21.83 3.44 -19.85
N THR A 168 21.47 2.45 -20.67
CA THR A 168 21.43 2.57 -22.12
C THR A 168 20.23 3.37 -22.60
N ALA A 169 19.04 3.11 -22.04
CA ALA A 169 17.80 3.78 -22.42
C ALA A 169 17.81 5.28 -22.07
N VAL A 170 18.36 5.65 -20.90
CA VAL A 170 18.50 7.06 -20.50
C VAL A 170 19.38 7.81 -21.52
N VAL A 171 20.53 7.24 -21.87
CA VAL A 171 21.43 7.86 -22.86
C VAL A 171 20.76 7.93 -24.23
N ALA A 172 20.09 6.86 -24.69
CA ALA A 172 19.37 6.87 -25.97
C ALA A 172 18.27 7.94 -26.03
N PHE A 173 17.57 8.16 -24.92
CA PHE A 173 16.51 9.18 -24.81
C PHE A 173 17.06 10.61 -24.77
N GLN A 174 18.15 10.84 -24.04
CA GLN A 174 18.78 12.16 -23.91
C GLN A 174 19.52 12.57 -25.18
N SER A 175 20.30 11.65 -25.76
CA SER A 175 21.20 11.98 -26.88
C SER A 175 20.47 12.07 -28.22
N ARG A 176 19.30 11.44 -28.37
CA ARG A 176 18.54 11.39 -29.63
C ARG A 176 19.38 10.91 -30.83
N GLY A 177 20.44 10.16 -30.59
CA GLY A 177 21.39 9.71 -31.62
C GLY A 177 22.68 10.53 -31.72
N ALA A 178 22.88 11.58 -30.94
CA ALA A 178 24.18 12.24 -30.80
C ALA A 178 25.19 11.30 -30.11
N ALA A 179 26.43 11.29 -30.61
CA ALA A 179 27.52 10.48 -30.06
C ALA A 179 28.05 11.12 -28.77
N LEU A 180 27.49 10.75 -27.62
CA LEU A 180 28.08 11.02 -26.31
C LEU A 180 28.90 9.78 -25.90
N PRO A 181 30.12 9.95 -25.37
CA PRO A 181 30.88 8.83 -24.85
C PRO A 181 30.15 8.23 -23.65
N THR A 182 29.74 6.98 -23.77
CA THR A 182 29.19 6.19 -22.66
C THR A 182 30.31 6.05 -21.60
N PRO A 183 30.13 6.48 -20.34
CA PRO A 183 31.17 6.38 -19.31
C PRO A 183 31.28 4.93 -18.83
N VAL A 184 31.90 4.08 -19.65
CA VAL A 184 31.92 2.62 -19.48
C VAL A 184 33.09 2.15 -18.61
N ALA A 185 34.23 2.85 -18.64
CA ALA A 185 35.50 2.26 -18.20
C ALA A 185 35.82 2.41 -16.69
N ALA A 186 35.09 3.26 -15.95
CA ALA A 186 35.39 3.57 -14.54
C ALA A 186 34.34 3.07 -13.54
N ASN A 187 33.29 2.37 -14.00
CA ASN A 187 32.14 2.03 -13.15
C ASN A 187 32.09 0.53 -12.87
N ASP A 188 32.29 0.17 -11.60
CA ASP A 188 32.32 -1.22 -11.09
C ASP A 188 31.02 -2.00 -11.35
N GLU A 189 29.91 -1.33 -11.64
CA GLU A 189 28.62 -1.95 -11.98
C GLU A 189 28.68 -2.74 -13.31
N TRP A 190 29.42 -2.25 -14.31
CA TRP A 190 29.55 -2.96 -15.60
C TRP A 190 30.33 -4.28 -15.47
N ARG A 191 31.33 -4.30 -14.59
CA ARG A 191 32.08 -5.53 -14.25
C ARG A 191 31.18 -6.52 -13.52
N ARG A 192 30.41 -6.05 -12.54
CA ARG A 192 29.40 -6.86 -11.84
C ARG A 192 28.36 -7.43 -12.79
N ALA A 193 27.93 -6.66 -13.80
CA ALA A 193 27.01 -7.14 -14.82
C ALA A 193 27.63 -8.24 -15.70
N ALA A 194 28.87 -8.05 -16.15
CA ALA A 194 29.62 -9.05 -16.92
C ALA A 194 29.77 -10.38 -16.15
N ASP A 195 30.15 -10.30 -14.87
CA ASP A 195 30.25 -11.46 -13.98
C ASP A 195 28.89 -12.16 -13.78
N ALA A 196 27.81 -11.39 -13.67
CA ALA A 196 26.45 -11.93 -13.49
C ALA A 196 25.98 -12.73 -14.72
N PHE A 197 26.34 -12.30 -15.93
CA PHE A 197 26.02 -13.03 -17.16
C PHE A 197 27.00 -14.15 -17.48
N GLY A 198 28.23 -14.08 -16.95
CA GLY A 198 29.33 -14.97 -17.29
C GLY A 198 29.91 -14.67 -18.68
N VAL A 199 29.90 -13.39 -19.09
CA VAL A 199 30.30 -12.92 -20.43
C VAL A 199 31.44 -11.90 -20.27
N PRO A 200 32.42 -11.82 -21.19
CA PRO A 200 33.46 -10.79 -21.13
C PRO A 200 32.90 -9.37 -21.09
N LEU A 201 33.51 -8.50 -20.28
CA LEU A 201 33.11 -7.08 -20.17
C LEU A 201 33.05 -6.38 -21.55
N ALA A 202 33.99 -6.69 -22.45
CA ALA A 202 34.02 -6.10 -23.79
C ALA A 202 32.75 -6.39 -24.61
N ASP A 203 32.19 -7.60 -24.48
CA ASP A 203 30.99 -8.01 -25.20
C ASP A 203 29.74 -7.34 -24.60
N VAL A 204 29.65 -7.27 -23.27
CA VAL A 204 28.55 -6.57 -22.58
C VAL A 204 28.52 -5.09 -22.96
N VAL A 205 29.68 -4.45 -23.07
CA VAL A 205 29.83 -3.05 -23.47
C VAL A 205 29.42 -2.86 -24.93
N LYS A 206 29.84 -3.77 -25.81
CA LYS A 206 29.47 -3.76 -27.22
C LYS A 206 27.95 -3.91 -27.38
N ASP A 207 27.35 -4.87 -26.70
CA ASP A 207 25.91 -5.12 -26.76
C ASP A 207 25.12 -3.94 -26.19
N ALA A 208 25.62 -3.27 -25.15
CA ALA A 208 24.98 -2.05 -24.65
C ALA A 208 25.00 -0.91 -25.68
N GLU A 209 26.08 -0.77 -26.46
CA GLU A 209 26.16 0.22 -27.52
C GLU A 209 25.23 -0.11 -28.71
N GLU A 210 25.13 -1.38 -29.10
CA GLU A 210 24.14 -1.84 -30.09
C GLU A 210 22.71 -1.63 -29.60
N LEU A 211 22.43 -1.92 -28.32
CA LEU A 211 21.15 -1.66 -27.68
C LEU A 211 20.81 -0.18 -27.74
N ARG A 212 21.76 0.70 -27.42
CA ARG A 212 21.61 2.16 -27.51
C ARG A 212 21.17 2.59 -28.90
N GLN A 213 21.83 2.05 -29.92
CA GLN A 213 21.54 2.37 -31.32
C GLN A 213 20.12 1.95 -31.70
N HIS A 214 19.71 0.72 -31.37
CA HIS A 214 18.37 0.22 -31.67
C HIS A 214 17.27 0.97 -30.92
N LEU A 215 17.51 1.35 -29.66
CA LEU A 215 16.59 2.17 -28.88
C LEU A 215 16.45 3.59 -29.47
N SER A 216 17.56 4.21 -29.90
CA SER A 216 17.51 5.49 -30.61
C SER A 216 16.79 5.38 -31.95
N GLU A 217 16.99 4.28 -32.68
CA GLU A 217 16.26 4.00 -33.93
C GLU A 217 14.75 3.92 -33.66
N TRP A 218 14.33 3.17 -32.63
CA TRP A 218 12.92 3.04 -32.23
C TRP A 218 12.27 4.37 -31.83
N LEU A 219 13.01 5.26 -31.15
CA LEU A 219 12.51 6.59 -30.77
C LEU A 219 12.30 7.52 -31.97
N ASN A 220 13.13 7.39 -33.01
CA ASN A 220 13.16 8.31 -34.14
C ASN A 220 12.26 7.88 -35.31
N VAL A 221 11.89 6.59 -35.40
CA VAL A 221 11.02 6.08 -36.47
C VAL A 221 9.55 6.47 -36.25
N THR A 222 8.91 6.95 -37.33
CA THR A 222 7.48 7.30 -37.32
C THR A 222 6.58 6.22 -37.92
N ASN A 223 7.14 5.32 -38.73
CA ASN A 223 6.38 4.24 -39.35
C ASN A 223 6.38 2.97 -38.48
N ILE A 224 5.24 2.27 -38.45
CA ILE A 224 5.05 1.11 -37.58
C ILE A 224 5.95 -0.06 -37.94
N ARG A 225 6.28 -0.26 -39.24
CA ARG A 225 7.10 -1.39 -39.70
C ARG A 225 8.54 -1.31 -39.22
N ALA A 226 9.16 -0.13 -39.32
CA ALA A 226 10.51 0.12 -38.83
C ALA A 226 10.56 0.05 -37.29
N ARG A 227 9.47 0.46 -36.62
CA ARG A 227 9.34 0.31 -35.17
C ARG A 227 9.34 -1.16 -34.74
N LEU A 228 8.58 -2.00 -35.45
CA LEU A 228 8.57 -3.45 -35.25
C LEU A 228 9.94 -4.08 -35.52
N ASP A 229 10.66 -3.62 -36.55
CA ASP A 229 12.02 -4.10 -36.85
C ASP A 229 13.01 -3.74 -35.73
N ALA A 230 12.96 -2.51 -35.22
CA ALA A 230 13.76 -2.09 -34.07
C ALA A 230 13.44 -2.92 -32.80
N GLU A 231 12.15 -3.18 -32.53
CA GLU A 231 11.72 -4.05 -31.43
C GLU A 231 12.28 -5.47 -31.56
N GLN A 232 12.29 -6.03 -32.78
CA GLN A 232 12.85 -7.35 -33.06
C GLN A 232 14.37 -7.38 -32.87
N LYS A 233 15.08 -6.34 -33.31
CA LYS A 233 16.53 -6.20 -33.12
C LYS A 233 16.88 -6.16 -31.63
N VAL A 234 16.17 -5.34 -30.84
CA VAL A 234 16.33 -5.30 -29.38
C VAL A 234 16.05 -6.67 -28.77
N GLY A 235 14.95 -7.33 -29.16
CA GLY A 235 14.63 -8.66 -28.67
C GLY A 235 15.74 -9.68 -28.94
N ARG A 236 16.27 -9.73 -30.17
CA ARG A 236 17.38 -10.63 -30.54
C ARG A 236 18.65 -10.36 -29.74
N LEU A 237 18.96 -9.08 -29.49
CA LEU A 237 20.13 -8.67 -28.70
C LEU A 237 20.00 -9.08 -27.23
N LEU A 238 18.78 -9.07 -26.69
CA LEU A 238 18.54 -9.46 -25.31
C LEU A 238 18.49 -10.97 -25.10
N VAL A 239 18.11 -11.77 -26.12
CA VAL A 239 17.98 -13.24 -26.05
C VAL A 239 19.15 -13.95 -25.36
N PRO A 240 20.44 -13.65 -25.65
CA PRO A 240 21.58 -14.29 -24.98
C PRO A 240 21.59 -14.11 -23.45
N TYR A 241 21.00 -13.03 -22.96
CA TYR A 241 20.89 -12.69 -21.54
C TYR A 241 19.64 -13.30 -20.88
N LEU A 242 18.71 -13.85 -21.68
CA LEU A 242 17.45 -14.44 -21.21
C LEU A 242 17.60 -15.95 -20.99
N ARG A 243 17.81 -16.36 -19.73
CA ARG A 243 17.85 -17.78 -19.38
C ARG A 243 16.43 -18.30 -19.08
N GLY A 244 15.81 -18.99 -20.03
CA GLY A 244 14.59 -19.79 -19.80
C GLY A 244 13.25 -19.15 -20.21
N GLY A 245 13.24 -18.11 -21.04
CA GLY A 245 12.02 -17.53 -21.61
C GLY A 245 11.67 -18.09 -23.00
N ASP A 246 10.38 -18.29 -23.28
CA ASP A 246 9.90 -18.62 -24.62
C ASP A 246 10.05 -17.42 -25.58
N ASN A 247 10.38 -17.69 -26.85
CA ASN A 247 10.54 -16.66 -27.89
C ASN A 247 9.26 -15.81 -28.10
N ILE A 248 8.09 -16.39 -27.79
CA ILE A 248 6.78 -15.74 -27.92
C ILE A 248 6.59 -14.63 -26.87
N ASP A 249 6.98 -14.87 -25.61
CA ASP A 249 6.90 -13.87 -24.55
C ASP A 249 7.85 -12.70 -24.81
N THR A 250 9.03 -12.99 -25.36
CA THR A 250 10.01 -11.98 -25.78
C THR A 250 9.42 -10.98 -26.78
N GLN A 251 8.62 -11.47 -27.74
CA GLN A 251 7.98 -10.62 -28.76
C GLN A 251 6.86 -9.71 -28.20
N MET A 252 6.34 -10.03 -27.00
CA MET A 252 5.30 -9.24 -26.32
C MET A 252 5.89 -8.32 -25.24
N LEU A 253 6.88 -8.80 -24.48
CA LEU A 253 7.45 -8.08 -23.33
C LEU A 253 8.48 -7.03 -23.73
N VAL A 254 9.25 -7.23 -24.81
CA VAL A 254 10.22 -6.22 -25.29
C VAL A 254 9.53 -4.92 -25.73
N PRO A 255 8.48 -4.95 -26.59
CA PRO A 255 7.75 -3.73 -26.94
C PRO A 255 7.16 -3.02 -25.72
N LEU A 256 6.63 -3.78 -24.75
CA LEU A 256 6.09 -3.23 -23.51
C LEU A 256 7.18 -2.58 -22.67
N LEU A 257 8.34 -3.22 -22.52
CA LEU A 257 9.50 -2.71 -21.79
C LEU A 257 10.01 -1.41 -22.40
N ILE A 258 10.16 -1.34 -23.73
CA ILE A 258 10.55 -0.14 -24.46
C ILE A 258 9.53 0.99 -24.23
N ALA A 259 8.24 0.70 -24.44
CA ALA A 259 7.18 1.68 -24.34
C ALA A 259 7.02 2.24 -22.92
N VAL A 260 7.05 1.38 -21.89
CA VAL A 260 7.01 1.80 -20.47
C VAL A 260 8.22 2.66 -20.15
N THR A 261 9.43 2.23 -20.52
CA THR A 261 10.67 2.96 -20.23
C THR A 261 10.62 4.38 -20.79
N PHE A 262 10.30 4.53 -22.08
CA PHE A 262 10.30 5.85 -22.70
C PHE A 262 9.11 6.71 -22.32
N THR A 263 7.95 6.12 -22.01
CA THR A 263 6.81 6.87 -21.45
C THR A 263 7.18 7.48 -20.10
N VAL A 264 7.84 6.71 -19.23
CA VAL A 264 8.33 7.19 -17.92
C VAL A 264 9.35 8.31 -18.08
N LEU A 265 10.37 8.12 -18.93
CA LEU A 265 11.42 9.13 -19.17
C LEU A 265 10.85 10.42 -19.79
N CYS A 266 9.95 10.28 -20.77
CA CYS A 266 9.31 11.41 -21.43
C CYS A 266 8.44 12.22 -20.47
N TYR A 267 7.59 11.55 -19.68
CA TYR A 267 6.78 12.25 -18.70
C TYR A 267 7.64 12.99 -17.67
N ARG A 268 8.73 12.39 -17.15
CA ARG A 268 9.62 13.07 -16.19
C ARG A 268 10.19 14.38 -16.74
N ARG A 269 10.64 14.38 -18.01
CA ARG A 269 11.13 15.60 -18.68
C ARG A 269 10.02 16.64 -18.84
N LEU A 270 8.84 16.18 -19.27
CA LEU A 270 7.70 17.02 -19.57
C LEU A 270 7.09 17.65 -18.31
N ALA A 271 6.96 16.89 -17.22
CA ALA A 271 6.42 17.37 -15.94
C ALA A 271 7.25 18.54 -15.38
N PHE A 272 8.57 18.44 -15.43
CA PHE A 272 9.47 19.50 -15.00
C PHE A 272 9.29 20.78 -15.83
N ARG A 273 9.28 20.66 -17.17
CA ARG A 273 9.07 21.81 -18.07
C ARG A 273 7.68 22.44 -17.91
N LEU A 274 6.65 21.61 -17.76
CA LEU A 274 5.29 22.08 -17.51
C LEU A 274 5.21 22.92 -16.24
N GLN A 275 5.86 22.49 -15.16
CA GLN A 275 5.88 23.25 -13.90
C GLN A 275 6.50 24.64 -14.09
N MET A 276 7.64 24.71 -14.78
CA MET A 276 8.31 25.98 -15.11
C MET A 276 7.41 26.89 -15.96
N LEU A 277 6.86 26.38 -17.06
CA LEU A 277 5.99 27.16 -17.95
C LEU A 277 4.68 27.59 -17.29
N THR A 278 4.18 26.82 -16.31
CA THR A 278 2.99 27.19 -15.53
C THR A 278 3.30 28.36 -14.59
N GLN A 279 4.46 28.34 -13.94
CA GLN A 279 4.92 29.46 -13.09
C GLN A 279 5.11 30.76 -13.89
N GLU A 280 5.53 30.65 -15.15
CA GLU A 280 5.64 31.78 -16.09
C GLU A 280 4.29 32.20 -16.71
N GLY A 281 3.19 31.50 -16.41
CA GLY A 281 1.86 31.78 -16.95
C GLY A 281 1.69 31.40 -18.43
N LEU A 282 2.61 30.62 -18.99
CA LEU A 282 2.62 30.22 -20.40
C LEU A 282 1.82 28.92 -20.65
N ALA A 283 1.82 28.00 -19.68
CA ALA A 283 1.12 26.72 -19.75
C ALA A 283 -0.04 26.63 -18.73
N PRO A 284 -1.08 25.82 -18.99
CA PRO A 284 -2.17 25.63 -18.05
C PRO A 284 -1.72 24.78 -16.85
N SER A 285 -2.28 25.07 -15.68
CA SER A 285 -2.14 24.18 -14.52
C SER A 285 -2.87 22.87 -14.79
N ILE A 286 -2.13 21.78 -14.96
CA ILE A 286 -2.72 20.46 -15.20
C ILE A 286 -3.09 19.80 -13.88
N ARG A 287 -4.31 19.27 -13.81
CA ARG A 287 -4.81 18.62 -12.60
C ARG A 287 -4.11 17.26 -12.39
N VAL A 288 -3.44 17.11 -11.25
CA VAL A 288 -2.97 15.82 -10.72
C VAL A 288 -4.00 15.31 -9.72
N ASP A 289 -4.45 14.06 -9.84
CA ASP A 289 -5.60 13.56 -9.10
C ASP A 289 -5.29 13.29 -7.62
N GLU A 290 -4.12 12.71 -7.33
CA GLU A 290 -3.70 12.38 -5.96
C GLU A 290 -2.21 12.67 -5.78
N ARG A 291 -1.88 13.86 -5.28
CA ARG A 291 -0.55 14.21 -4.75
C ARG A 291 -0.69 15.20 -3.59
N CYS A 292 0.28 15.22 -2.69
CA CYS A 292 0.48 16.38 -1.81
C CYS A 292 0.88 17.62 -2.63
N SER A 293 0.69 18.79 -2.04
CA SER A 293 1.03 20.05 -2.66
C SER A 293 2.53 20.21 -2.87
N ASP A 294 2.89 21.06 -3.83
CA ASP A 294 4.29 21.42 -4.04
C ASP A 294 4.88 22.09 -2.79
N ASN A 295 4.10 22.86 -2.01
CA ASN A 295 4.54 23.44 -0.74
C ASN A 295 4.89 22.35 0.30
N LEU A 296 4.04 21.32 0.44
CA LEU A 296 4.30 20.23 1.39
C LEU A 296 5.50 19.38 0.95
N LEU A 297 5.68 19.16 -0.35
CA LEU A 297 6.86 18.49 -0.89
C LEU A 297 8.15 19.30 -0.67
N LEU A 298 8.08 20.63 -0.74
CA LEU A 298 9.22 21.50 -0.41
C LEU A 298 9.55 21.49 1.08
N ALA A 299 8.54 21.36 1.95
CA ALA A 299 8.72 21.35 3.39
C ALA A 299 9.10 19.98 3.97
N THR A 300 9.11 18.91 3.16
CA THR A 300 9.39 17.53 3.61
C THR A 300 10.49 16.89 2.78
N PRO A 301 11.23 15.89 3.32
CA PRO A 301 12.34 15.31 2.59
C PRO A 301 11.86 14.58 1.33
N GLU A 302 12.69 14.64 0.29
CA GLU A 302 12.56 13.77 -0.87
C GLU A 302 12.59 12.31 -0.43
N ASN A 303 11.77 11.47 -1.07
CA ASN A 303 11.79 10.05 -0.79
C ASN A 303 13.18 9.47 -1.10
N LEU A 304 13.70 8.55 -0.28
CA LEU A 304 14.99 7.89 -0.51
C LEU A 304 14.96 7.00 -1.78
N LEU A 305 13.78 6.51 -2.18
CA LEU A 305 13.53 5.90 -3.50
C LEU A 305 13.65 6.92 -4.64
N GLY A 306 13.73 8.21 -4.33
CA GLY A 306 13.76 9.33 -5.26
C GLY A 306 12.51 9.33 -6.13
N SER A 307 12.62 9.89 -7.33
CA SER A 307 11.56 9.89 -8.34
C SER A 307 11.35 8.53 -9.00
N LEU A 308 11.44 7.43 -8.24
CA LEU A 308 11.00 6.12 -8.70
C LEU A 308 9.60 6.29 -9.28
N SER A 309 9.40 5.78 -10.48
CA SER A 309 8.15 5.96 -11.19
C SER A 309 7.87 4.80 -12.13
N GLY A 310 6.59 4.65 -12.46
CA GLY A 310 6.11 3.59 -13.33
C GLY A 310 4.73 3.91 -13.90
N VAL A 311 4.26 3.02 -14.78
CA VAL A 311 2.96 3.13 -15.41
C VAL A 311 2.09 1.95 -14.98
N ARG A 312 0.81 2.20 -14.73
CA ARG A 312 -0.22 1.19 -14.51
C ARG A 312 -1.21 1.27 -15.66
N PHE A 313 -1.82 0.16 -16.03
CA PHE A 313 -2.92 0.17 -16.98
C PHE A 313 -4.14 -0.58 -16.43
N PHE A 314 -5.31 -0.18 -16.91
CA PHE A 314 -6.59 -0.79 -16.59
C PHE A 314 -7.38 -1.01 -17.88
N THR A 315 -8.10 -2.12 -17.94
CA THR A 315 -8.97 -2.45 -19.06
C THR A 315 -10.42 -2.10 -18.72
N THR A 316 -11.09 -1.38 -19.60
CA THR A 316 -12.52 -1.09 -19.48
C THR A 316 -13.27 -1.70 -20.65
N LYS A 317 -14.42 -2.31 -20.38
CA LYS A 317 -15.26 -2.89 -21.43
C LYS A 317 -16.07 -1.78 -22.09
N GLN A 318 -16.06 -1.77 -23.42
CA GLN A 318 -16.94 -0.90 -24.19
C GLN A 318 -18.39 -1.39 -24.03
N SER A 319 -19.32 -0.46 -23.77
CA SER A 319 -20.75 -0.76 -23.54
C SER A 319 -21.56 -0.86 -24.84
N ASP A 320 -20.95 -0.72 -26.01
CA ASP A 320 -21.66 -0.90 -27.27
C ASP A 320 -21.68 -2.38 -27.64
N GLY A 321 -22.87 -2.89 -27.98
CA GLY A 321 -23.15 -4.31 -28.16
C GLY A 321 -22.54 -4.96 -29.41
N SER A 322 -21.31 -4.61 -29.79
CA SER A 322 -20.54 -5.33 -30.81
C SER A 322 -19.96 -6.63 -30.23
N GLU A 323 -20.06 -7.72 -31.00
CA GLU A 323 -19.58 -9.05 -30.58
C GLU A 323 -18.04 -9.15 -30.53
N ASP A 324 -17.32 -8.16 -31.07
CA ASP A 324 -15.88 -8.03 -30.92
C ASP A 324 -15.56 -7.27 -29.63
N ARG A 325 -15.05 -7.98 -28.62
CA ARG A 325 -14.70 -7.45 -27.30
C ARG A 325 -13.49 -6.50 -27.37
N LEU A 326 -13.65 -5.31 -27.95
CA LEU A 326 -12.65 -4.26 -27.84
C LEU A 326 -12.61 -3.78 -26.39
N LEU A 327 -11.40 -3.80 -25.81
CA LEU A 327 -11.13 -3.32 -24.46
C LEU A 327 -10.48 -1.95 -24.58
N ASP A 328 -11.05 -0.95 -23.93
CA ASP A 328 -10.39 0.35 -23.79
C ASP A 328 -9.27 0.26 -22.76
N ILE A 329 -8.16 0.97 -23.01
CA ILE A 329 -7.00 1.00 -22.11
C ILE A 329 -6.90 2.37 -21.44
N GLN A 330 -6.92 2.34 -20.11
CA GLN A 330 -6.66 3.51 -19.27
C GLN A 330 -5.24 3.42 -18.70
N LEU A 331 -4.49 4.52 -18.76
CA LEU A 331 -3.10 4.59 -18.30
C LEU A 331 -2.98 5.53 -17.11
N GLN A 332 -2.30 5.09 -16.06
CA GLN A 332 -2.00 5.88 -14.87
C GLN A 332 -0.49 5.92 -14.64
N TYR A 333 0.06 7.09 -14.36
CA TYR A 333 1.46 7.28 -14.00
C TYR A 333 1.59 7.48 -12.50
N VAL A 334 2.59 6.85 -11.89
CA VAL A 334 2.82 6.86 -10.44
C VAL A 334 4.26 7.28 -10.16
N VAL A 335 4.45 8.23 -9.24
CA VAL A 335 5.77 8.71 -8.78
C VAL A 335 5.85 8.77 -7.27
N PHE A 336 6.94 8.28 -6.72
CA PHE A 336 7.30 8.48 -5.33
C PHE A 336 7.90 9.89 -5.20
N SER A 337 7.14 10.84 -4.65
CA SER A 337 7.48 12.27 -4.70
C SER A 337 8.16 12.75 -3.42
N GLY A 338 7.73 12.29 -2.25
CA GLY A 338 8.30 12.70 -0.96
C GLY A 338 7.97 11.75 0.17
N ALA A 339 8.30 12.16 1.40
CA ALA A 339 7.87 11.50 2.64
C ALA A 339 7.13 12.48 3.55
N PRO A 340 5.85 12.83 3.25
CA PRO A 340 5.11 13.86 3.97
C PRO A 340 4.88 13.58 5.45
N ARG A 341 5.03 12.31 5.88
CA ARG A 341 5.00 11.94 7.30
C ARG A 341 5.94 12.77 8.17
N ALA A 342 7.05 13.26 7.60
CA ALA A 342 8.02 14.12 8.27
C ALA A 342 7.37 15.38 8.86
N LEU A 343 6.26 15.87 8.27
CA LEU A 343 5.44 16.95 8.83
C LEU A 343 5.15 16.70 10.32
N MET A 344 4.69 15.51 10.69
CA MET A 344 4.30 15.22 12.08
C MET A 344 5.46 15.28 13.06
N TYR A 345 6.67 14.96 12.59
CA TYR A 345 7.86 14.88 13.42
C TYR A 345 8.56 16.23 13.53
N HIS A 346 8.53 17.03 12.48
CA HIS A 346 9.30 18.28 12.38
C HIS A 346 8.44 19.54 12.46
N LEU A 347 7.12 19.46 12.60
CA LEU A 347 6.25 20.65 12.64
C LEU A 347 6.66 21.68 13.69
N HIS A 348 7.20 21.22 14.83
CA HIS A 348 7.69 22.05 15.92
C HIS A 348 8.98 22.84 15.57
N GLU A 349 9.67 22.46 14.50
CA GLU A 349 10.92 23.06 14.00
C GLU A 349 10.69 24.04 12.83
N TRP A 350 9.45 24.13 12.33
CA TRP A 350 9.16 24.81 11.05
C TRP A 350 9.06 26.33 11.12
N SER A 351 8.94 26.89 12.32
CA SER A 351 9.08 28.32 12.54
C SER A 351 10.36 28.57 13.31
N GLN A 352 11.11 29.60 12.90
CA GLN A 352 12.29 30.06 13.64
C GLN A 352 12.09 31.53 13.99
N ASP A 353 12.46 31.90 15.22
CA ASP A 353 12.50 33.29 15.64
C ASP A 353 13.68 34.04 14.99
N GLU A 354 13.79 35.35 15.24
CA GLU A 354 14.88 36.19 14.71
C GLU A 354 16.27 35.74 15.18
N ASN A 355 16.37 34.91 16.22
CA ASN A 355 17.62 34.37 16.75
C ASN A 355 17.93 32.97 16.20
N GLY A 356 17.10 32.43 15.31
CA GLY A 356 17.23 31.08 14.75
C GLY A 356 16.74 29.97 15.68
N LYS A 357 16.07 30.29 16.79
CA LYS A 357 15.47 29.30 17.69
C LYS A 357 14.14 28.83 17.12
N CYS A 358 13.89 27.52 17.15
CA CYS A 358 12.60 26.96 16.78
C CYS A 358 11.48 27.57 17.64
N ASP A 359 10.53 28.23 16.99
CA ASP A 359 9.34 28.89 17.55
C ASP A 359 8.04 28.25 16.99
N GLY A 360 8.12 26.99 16.59
CA GLY A 360 6.97 26.22 16.13
C GLY A 360 6.08 25.71 17.28
N PRO A 361 4.91 25.13 16.96
CA PRO A 361 3.98 24.59 17.95
C PRO A 361 4.61 23.46 18.77
N THR A 362 4.16 23.31 20.02
CA THR A 362 4.35 22.07 20.76
C THR A 362 3.52 20.96 20.11
N VAL A 363 4.15 19.83 19.77
CA VAL A 363 3.49 18.71 19.10
C VAL A 363 3.24 17.57 20.08
N LEU A 364 1.98 17.13 20.19
CA LEU A 364 1.57 15.94 20.93
C LEU A 364 1.06 14.86 19.97
N LEU A 365 1.67 13.69 20.02
CA LEU A 365 1.24 12.51 19.24
C LEU A 365 0.48 11.54 20.15
N THR A 366 -0.75 11.18 19.79
CA THR A 366 -1.53 10.17 20.54
C THR A 366 -1.93 9.01 19.64
N SER A 367 -1.71 7.77 20.09
CA SER A 367 -2.20 6.57 19.41
C SER A 367 -2.30 5.39 20.38
N ALA A 368 -3.24 4.46 20.12
CA ALA A 368 -3.35 3.19 20.84
C ALA A 368 -2.43 2.09 20.31
N THR A 369 -1.87 2.30 19.11
CA THR A 369 -1.06 1.31 18.39
C THR A 369 0.25 1.93 17.91
N SER A 370 0.74 2.94 18.64
CA SER A 370 1.92 3.75 18.30
C SER A 370 3.22 2.96 18.18
N TYR A 371 3.36 1.87 18.92
CA TYR A 371 4.65 1.19 19.10
C TYR A 371 4.65 -0.23 18.54
N LEU A 372 4.83 -0.37 17.23
CA LEU A 372 5.03 -1.67 16.57
C LEU A 372 6.18 -1.58 15.56
N PRO A 373 7.46 -1.58 15.98
CA PRO A 373 8.63 -1.34 15.12
C PRO A 373 8.67 -2.09 13.79
N SER A 374 8.13 -3.31 13.75
CA SER A 374 8.01 -4.12 12.54
C SER A 374 7.07 -3.53 11.49
N SER A 375 6.13 -2.65 11.87
CA SER A 375 5.12 -2.03 11.00
C SER A 375 5.62 -0.71 10.41
N PRO A 376 6.05 -0.66 9.14
CA PRO A 376 6.54 0.57 8.54
C PRO A 376 5.45 1.65 8.39
N ALA A 377 4.18 1.28 8.25
CA ALA A 377 3.10 2.24 8.05
C ALA A 377 2.64 2.89 9.36
N TYR A 378 2.60 2.11 10.45
CA TYR A 378 1.91 2.52 11.69
C TYR A 378 2.85 2.77 12.87
N HIS A 379 4.08 2.28 12.85
CA HIS A 379 5.03 2.59 13.92
C HIS A 379 5.36 4.09 13.93
N ILE A 380 5.16 4.72 15.08
CA ILE A 380 5.65 6.07 15.35
C ILE A 380 7.09 5.95 15.85
N ASN A 381 8.03 6.52 15.08
CA ASN A 381 9.48 6.39 15.34
C ASN A 381 9.96 7.35 16.44
N VAL A 382 9.18 7.48 17.51
CA VAL A 382 9.47 8.25 18.72
C VAL A 382 8.94 7.43 19.89
N LEU A 383 9.78 7.26 20.92
CA LEU A 383 9.37 6.53 22.12
C LEU A 383 8.24 7.27 22.84
N PRO A 384 7.15 6.57 23.24
CA PRO A 384 6.08 7.20 24.01
C PRO A 384 6.60 7.80 25.32
N SER A 385 6.35 9.09 25.54
CA SER A 385 6.70 9.77 26.79
C SER A 385 5.72 9.46 27.93
N TYR A 386 4.47 9.15 27.58
CA TYR A 386 3.39 8.86 28.53
C TYR A 386 2.60 7.64 28.06
N LEU A 387 2.19 6.82 29.03
CA LEU A 387 1.26 5.72 28.82
C LEU A 387 0.00 5.98 29.64
N LEU A 388 -1.16 5.98 28.97
CA LEU A 388 -2.45 6.18 29.62
C LEU A 388 -3.02 4.84 30.06
N HIS A 389 -2.92 4.54 31.35
CA HIS A 389 -3.57 3.38 31.93
C HIS A 389 -5.06 3.63 32.12
N ARG A 390 -5.84 2.56 31.98
CA ARG A 390 -7.23 2.57 32.41
C ARG A 390 -7.26 2.53 33.94
N PRO A 391 -8.09 3.34 34.61
CA PRO A 391 -8.33 3.14 36.04
C PRO A 391 -8.85 1.71 36.27
N ASP A 392 -8.48 1.10 37.40
CA ASP A 392 -8.83 -0.29 37.76
C ASP A 392 -10.30 -0.59 37.48
N VAL A 393 -10.56 -1.30 36.38
CA VAL A 393 -11.88 -1.85 36.07
C VAL A 393 -11.88 -3.27 36.60
N SER A 394 -12.98 -3.69 37.21
CA SER A 394 -13.17 -5.08 37.63
C SER A 394 -12.77 -6.04 36.51
N GLU A 395 -11.88 -7.00 36.79
CA GLU A 395 -11.45 -7.98 35.82
C GLU A 395 -12.66 -8.65 35.15
N PRO A 396 -12.67 -8.77 33.81
CA PRO A 396 -13.77 -9.42 33.13
C PRO A 396 -13.90 -10.87 33.58
N THR A 397 -15.12 -11.29 33.91
CA THR A 397 -15.42 -12.66 34.37
C THR A 397 -15.12 -13.72 33.29
N ALA A 398 -15.10 -13.33 32.02
CA ALA A 398 -14.79 -14.19 30.89
C ALA A 398 -13.51 -13.69 30.19
N ARG A 399 -12.66 -14.63 29.74
CA ARG A 399 -11.44 -14.35 28.97
C ARG A 399 -11.77 -14.25 27.47
N SER A 400 -10.96 -13.48 26.73
CA SER A 400 -11.02 -13.46 25.27
C SER A 400 -10.69 -14.85 24.69
N PHE A 401 -11.30 -15.20 23.56
CA PHE A 401 -11.18 -16.53 22.97
C PHE A 401 -11.04 -16.46 21.45
N TYR A 402 -9.96 -16.99 20.88
CA TYR A 402 -9.72 -17.01 19.44
C TYR A 402 -9.75 -18.44 18.90
N ALA A 403 -10.32 -18.62 17.71
CA ALA A 403 -10.36 -19.91 17.03
C ALA A 403 -10.16 -19.76 15.52
N PHE A 404 -9.33 -20.64 14.94
CA PHE A 404 -9.26 -20.90 13.52
C PHE A 404 -10.32 -21.94 13.16
N ARG A 405 -11.42 -21.49 12.56
CA ARG A 405 -12.60 -22.30 12.28
C ARG A 405 -13.00 -22.24 10.80
N PRO A 406 -12.19 -22.80 9.89
CA PRO A 406 -12.50 -22.83 8.48
C PRO A 406 -13.74 -23.71 8.20
N ILE A 407 -14.50 -23.34 7.17
CA ILE A 407 -15.76 -24.02 6.83
C ILE A 407 -15.54 -25.00 5.68
N GLU A 408 -16.02 -26.24 5.84
CA GLU A 408 -16.02 -27.25 4.78
C GLU A 408 -17.00 -26.89 3.65
N ASP A 409 -16.56 -27.05 2.40
CA ASP A 409 -17.44 -27.00 1.25
C ASP A 409 -18.26 -28.30 1.16
N ARG A 410 -19.52 -28.24 1.61
CA ARG A 410 -20.46 -29.37 1.58
C ARG A 410 -20.80 -29.82 0.14
N ASP A 411 -20.63 -28.95 -0.85
CA ASP A 411 -20.89 -29.27 -2.25
C ASP A 411 -19.67 -29.93 -2.92
N SER A 412 -18.50 -29.87 -2.28
CA SER A 412 -17.29 -30.49 -2.78
C SER A 412 -17.24 -31.97 -2.41
N PRO A 413 -17.08 -32.89 -3.37
CA PRO A 413 -16.92 -34.32 -3.07
C PRO A 413 -15.72 -34.61 -2.15
N GLN A 414 -14.73 -33.72 -2.19
CA GLN A 414 -13.48 -33.83 -1.42
C GLN A 414 -13.57 -33.10 -0.08
N ARG A 415 -14.72 -32.49 0.26
CA ARG A 415 -14.95 -31.67 1.47
C ARG A 415 -13.83 -30.68 1.76
N GLN A 416 -13.34 -30.02 0.70
CA GLN A 416 -12.27 -29.04 0.87
C GLN A 416 -12.75 -27.86 1.71
N LEU A 417 -11.89 -27.33 2.56
CA LEU A 417 -12.17 -26.10 3.29
C LEU A 417 -12.25 -24.90 2.33
N LEU A 418 -13.22 -24.03 2.56
CA LEU A 418 -13.51 -22.87 1.72
C LEU A 418 -12.38 -21.84 1.79
N ARG A 419 -12.04 -21.27 0.63
CA ARG A 419 -10.99 -20.26 0.47
C ARG A 419 -11.55 -19.00 -0.15
N PHE A 420 -11.37 -17.88 0.51
CA PHE A 420 -11.62 -16.59 -0.12
C PHE A 420 -10.30 -15.94 -0.56
N SER A 421 -9.39 -15.71 0.37
CA SER A 421 -8.17 -14.95 0.10
C SER A 421 -7.17 -15.75 -0.75
N GLY A 422 -6.74 -15.15 -1.85
CA GLY A 422 -5.87 -15.78 -2.83
C GLY A 422 -6.56 -16.77 -3.79
N GLU A 423 -7.89 -16.84 -3.80
CA GLU A 423 -8.64 -17.41 -4.92
C GLU A 423 -8.63 -16.39 -6.09
N ARG A 424 -8.31 -16.85 -7.31
CA ARG A 424 -8.11 -15.98 -8.48
C ARG A 424 -9.43 -15.63 -9.15
N SER A 425 -10.37 -16.58 -9.19
CA SER A 425 -11.68 -16.36 -9.79
C SER A 425 -12.55 -15.50 -8.87
N GLU A 426 -12.92 -14.30 -9.30
CA GLU A 426 -13.86 -13.44 -8.54
C GLU A 426 -15.20 -14.16 -8.30
N ARG A 427 -15.71 -14.85 -9.32
CA ARG A 427 -16.94 -15.64 -9.21
C ARG A 427 -16.83 -16.69 -8.10
N THR A 428 -15.73 -17.43 -8.06
CA THR A 428 -15.50 -18.47 -7.06
C THR A 428 -15.27 -17.86 -5.68
N ARG A 429 -14.55 -16.73 -5.57
CA ARG A 429 -14.37 -15.98 -4.32
C ARG A 429 -15.71 -15.62 -3.69
N ILE A 430 -16.60 -14.97 -4.45
CA ILE A 430 -17.91 -14.55 -3.95
C ILE A 430 -18.78 -15.75 -3.59
N GLN A 431 -18.77 -16.81 -4.40
CA GLN A 431 -19.47 -18.07 -4.08
C GLN A 431 -18.97 -18.68 -2.76
N ASN A 432 -17.65 -18.72 -2.53
CA ASN A 432 -17.08 -19.24 -1.29
C ASN A 432 -17.49 -18.40 -0.08
N LEU A 433 -17.50 -17.06 -0.20
CA LEU A 433 -17.97 -16.16 0.86
C LEU A 433 -19.46 -16.42 1.20
N GLN A 434 -20.30 -16.59 0.18
CA GLN A 434 -21.72 -16.93 0.34
C GLN A 434 -21.92 -18.28 1.03
N LYS A 435 -21.12 -19.29 0.67
CA LYS A 435 -21.13 -20.61 1.33
C LYS A 435 -20.71 -20.53 2.80
N MET A 436 -19.66 -19.76 3.11
CA MET A 436 -19.22 -19.52 4.49
C MET A 436 -20.35 -18.93 5.34
N VAL A 437 -20.99 -17.86 4.86
CA VAL A 437 -22.12 -17.23 5.57
C VAL A 437 -23.33 -18.15 5.66
N THR A 438 -23.59 -18.94 4.63
CA THR A 438 -24.69 -19.92 4.65
C THR A 438 -24.51 -20.92 5.80
N ALA A 439 -23.32 -21.49 5.97
CA ALA A 439 -23.03 -22.40 7.07
C ALA A 439 -23.12 -21.73 8.45
N LEU A 440 -22.78 -20.44 8.55
CA LEU A 440 -22.87 -19.68 9.80
C LEU A 440 -24.30 -19.32 10.22
N LEU A 441 -25.20 -19.07 9.24
CA LEU A 441 -26.57 -18.62 9.45
C LEU A 441 -27.63 -19.74 9.39
N GLU A 442 -27.24 -20.93 8.94
CA GLU A 442 -28.09 -22.13 8.90
C GLU A 442 -28.69 -22.41 10.28
N GLY A 443 -30.00 -22.68 10.36
CA GLY A 443 -30.71 -22.80 11.64
C GLY A 443 -31.34 -21.49 12.16
N GLY A 444 -31.15 -20.37 11.45
CA GLY A 444 -31.83 -19.10 11.72
C GLY A 444 -31.35 -18.37 12.99
N PRO A 445 -32.04 -17.29 13.39
CA PRO A 445 -31.61 -16.43 14.51
C PRO A 445 -31.55 -17.09 15.90
N THR A 446 -31.97 -18.35 16.04
CA THR A 446 -32.05 -19.04 17.33
C THR A 446 -31.23 -20.32 17.42
N LYS A 447 -30.96 -21.02 16.31
CA LYS A 447 -30.22 -22.30 16.32
C LYS A 447 -28.96 -22.28 15.47
N SER A 448 -28.69 -21.17 14.78
CA SER A 448 -27.46 -21.02 14.01
C SER A 448 -26.21 -20.96 14.87
N THR A 449 -25.09 -21.26 14.24
CA THR A 449 -23.76 -21.17 14.85
C THR A 449 -23.52 -19.78 15.43
N VAL A 450 -23.86 -18.72 14.68
CA VAL A 450 -23.73 -17.32 15.15
C VAL A 450 -24.61 -17.05 16.37
N ALA A 451 -25.87 -17.49 16.36
CA ALA A 451 -26.77 -17.30 17.49
C ALA A 451 -26.34 -18.09 18.73
N ASN A 452 -25.71 -19.25 18.56
CA ASN A 452 -25.16 -20.04 19.65
C ASN A 452 -23.90 -19.37 20.24
N ASP A 453 -22.97 -18.98 19.37
CA ASP A 453 -21.72 -18.32 19.75
C ASP A 453 -22.01 -17.02 20.54
N CYS A 454 -22.97 -16.20 20.12
CA CYS A 454 -23.35 -14.97 20.85
C CYS A 454 -24.04 -15.21 22.20
N ARG A 455 -24.86 -16.27 22.33
CA ARG A 455 -25.58 -16.55 23.59
C ARG A 455 -24.69 -17.15 24.67
N ASN A 456 -23.66 -17.89 24.26
CA ASN A 456 -22.78 -18.61 25.18
C ASN A 456 -21.52 -17.80 25.56
N PHE A 457 -21.37 -16.57 25.05
CA PHE A 457 -20.18 -15.74 25.28
C PHE A 457 -20.54 -14.42 25.96
N ASP A 458 -19.90 -14.16 27.10
CA ASP A 458 -20.00 -12.91 27.88
C ASP A 458 -21.45 -12.42 28.08
N LEU A 459 -22.32 -13.35 28.49
CA LEU A 459 -23.71 -13.07 28.82
C LEU A 459 -23.80 -12.39 30.20
N ARG A 460 -24.19 -11.12 30.22
CA ARG A 460 -24.36 -10.34 31.46
C ARG A 460 -25.80 -9.86 31.57
N ASN A 461 -26.42 -10.08 32.72
CA ASN A 461 -27.82 -9.72 32.96
C ASN A 461 -28.79 -10.25 31.88
N SER A 462 -28.50 -11.42 31.32
CA SER A 462 -29.25 -12.04 30.20
C SER A 462 -29.23 -11.24 28.89
N ILE A 463 -28.31 -10.29 28.73
CA ILE A 463 -28.14 -9.48 27.52
C ILE A 463 -26.87 -9.95 26.79
N PRO A 464 -26.99 -10.69 25.67
CA PRO A 464 -25.85 -11.10 24.88
C PRO A 464 -25.28 -9.91 24.09
N ARG A 465 -24.02 -10.03 23.69
CA ARG A 465 -23.43 -9.16 22.67
C ARG A 465 -23.65 -9.71 21.27
N LYS A 466 -23.53 -8.82 20.30
CA LYS A 466 -23.87 -9.07 18.89
C LYS A 466 -22.66 -9.52 18.07
N ALA A 467 -22.94 -10.01 16.87
CA ALA A 467 -21.93 -10.50 15.95
C ALA A 467 -21.50 -9.46 14.91
N ALA A 468 -20.26 -9.57 14.46
CA ALA A 468 -19.70 -8.84 13.35
C ALA A 468 -19.22 -9.81 12.25
N PHE A 469 -19.54 -9.50 11.00
CA PHE A 469 -18.96 -10.13 9.82
C PHE A 469 -17.98 -9.16 9.18
N ILE A 470 -16.69 -9.44 9.35
CA ILE A 470 -15.60 -8.60 8.85
C ILE A 470 -15.19 -9.08 7.46
N VAL A 471 -15.27 -8.17 6.50
CA VAL A 471 -14.88 -8.36 5.09
C VAL A 471 -13.77 -7.37 4.69
N ASN A 472 -13.33 -7.38 3.43
CA ASN A 472 -12.25 -6.51 2.96
C ASN A 472 -12.73 -5.23 2.25
N SER A 473 -14.00 -5.14 1.83
CA SER A 473 -14.50 -3.94 1.14
C SER A 473 -15.97 -3.61 1.42
N TYR A 474 -16.35 -2.35 1.16
CA TYR A 474 -17.74 -1.89 1.26
C TYR A 474 -18.65 -2.60 0.24
N GLU A 475 -18.13 -2.83 -0.96
CA GLU A 475 -18.84 -3.61 -2.00
C GLU A 475 -19.12 -5.05 -1.53
N GLN A 476 -18.16 -5.69 -0.85
CA GLN A 476 -18.40 -7.01 -0.26
C GLN A 476 -19.46 -6.96 0.83
N SER A 477 -19.49 -5.88 1.63
CA SER A 477 -20.50 -5.70 2.68
C SER A 477 -21.90 -5.60 2.08
N GLU A 478 -22.05 -4.81 1.02
CA GLU A 478 -23.30 -4.65 0.29
C GLU A 478 -23.74 -5.96 -0.40
N ARG A 479 -22.86 -6.57 -1.20
CA ARG A 479 -23.16 -7.85 -1.89
C ARG A 479 -23.57 -8.95 -0.91
N LEU A 480 -22.92 -9.01 0.25
CA LEU A 480 -23.22 -10.01 1.27
C LEU A 480 -24.56 -9.76 1.97
N LYS A 481 -24.88 -8.50 2.27
CA LYS A 481 -26.19 -8.09 2.79
C LYS A 481 -27.31 -8.44 1.82
N GLN A 482 -27.16 -8.09 0.54
CA GLN A 482 -28.10 -8.45 -0.51
C GLN A 482 -28.29 -9.97 -0.56
N PHE A 483 -27.20 -10.75 -0.55
CA PHE A 483 -27.30 -12.22 -0.53
C PHE A 483 -28.09 -12.73 0.68
N ILE A 484 -27.81 -12.22 1.88
CA ILE A 484 -28.51 -12.64 3.11
C ILE A 484 -30.00 -12.31 3.02
N ASP A 485 -30.34 -11.11 2.56
CA ASP A 485 -31.73 -10.66 2.44
C ASP A 485 -32.53 -11.49 1.44
N HIS A 486 -31.91 -11.96 0.36
CA HIS A 486 -32.57 -12.81 -0.63
C HIS A 486 -32.69 -14.26 -0.14
N ARG A 487 -31.67 -14.78 0.56
CA ARG A 487 -31.60 -16.22 0.89
C ARG A 487 -32.22 -16.59 2.24
N PHE A 488 -32.22 -15.67 3.20
CA PHE A 488 -32.59 -15.93 4.58
C PHE A 488 -33.62 -14.92 5.11
N ASP A 489 -34.91 -15.21 4.87
CA ASP A 489 -36.02 -14.35 5.33
C ASP A 489 -35.95 -14.01 6.82
N ALA A 490 -35.57 -14.98 7.66
CA ALA A 490 -35.48 -14.81 9.11
C ALA A 490 -34.37 -13.82 9.55
N TRP A 491 -33.39 -13.54 8.70
CA TRP A 491 -32.26 -12.65 8.97
C TRP A 491 -32.41 -11.27 8.32
N ARG A 492 -33.29 -11.10 7.33
CA ARG A 492 -33.42 -9.88 6.50
C ARG A 492 -33.48 -8.57 7.32
N GLY A 493 -34.24 -8.57 8.43
CA GLY A 493 -34.38 -7.41 9.31
C GLY A 493 -33.35 -7.33 10.45
N ARG A 494 -32.49 -8.33 10.60
CA ARG A 494 -31.55 -8.49 11.73
C ARG A 494 -30.08 -8.25 11.34
N VAL A 495 -29.83 -7.94 10.07
CA VAL A 495 -28.47 -7.72 9.54
C VAL A 495 -28.35 -6.30 9.02
N ILE A 496 -27.29 -5.62 9.42
CA ILE A 496 -26.95 -4.27 8.96
C ILE A 496 -25.60 -4.32 8.26
N ALA A 497 -25.48 -3.65 7.11
CA ALA A 497 -24.20 -3.48 6.41
C ALA A 497 -23.71 -2.04 6.44
N VAL A 498 -22.42 -1.87 6.70
CA VAL A 498 -21.74 -0.58 6.57
C VAL A 498 -21.33 -0.38 5.12
N VAL A 499 -21.76 0.72 4.52
CA VAL A 499 -21.54 1.10 3.10
C VAL A 499 -20.98 2.52 3.01
N ARG A 500 -20.31 2.86 1.90
CA ARG A 500 -19.83 4.23 1.67
C ARG A 500 -20.99 5.20 1.47
N GLU A 501 -21.92 4.80 0.63
CA GLU A 501 -23.12 5.54 0.28
C GLU A 501 -24.32 4.58 0.38
N ILE A 502 -25.44 5.10 0.86
CA ILE A 502 -26.65 4.29 1.04
C ILE A 502 -27.30 4.13 -0.35
N PRO A 503 -27.56 2.91 -0.84
CA PRO A 503 -28.17 2.70 -2.15
C PRO A 503 -29.56 3.32 -2.25
N GLU A 504 -29.84 4.08 -3.32
CA GLU A 504 -31.14 4.75 -3.52
C GLU A 504 -32.30 3.76 -3.74
N SER A 505 -32.03 2.61 -4.35
CA SER A 505 -33.03 1.60 -4.74
C SER A 505 -33.53 0.73 -3.59
N SER A 506 -32.76 0.68 -2.50
CA SER A 506 -33.13 -0.03 -1.28
C SER A 506 -33.58 1.02 -0.28
N GLY A 507 -34.88 1.04 0.10
CA GLY A 507 -35.30 1.85 1.25
C GLY A 507 -34.30 1.68 2.40
N SER A 508 -33.93 2.75 3.09
CA SER A 508 -32.76 2.90 3.98
C SER A 508 -32.59 1.90 5.14
N HIS A 509 -33.39 0.83 5.19
CA HIS A 509 -33.35 -0.21 6.19
C HIS A 509 -32.19 -1.19 5.94
N GLY A 510 -31.38 -1.42 6.99
CA GLY A 510 -30.29 -2.41 6.96
C GLY A 510 -28.98 -1.93 6.35
N TYR A 511 -28.84 -0.63 6.05
CA TYR A 511 -27.60 -0.03 5.59
C TYR A 511 -27.26 1.21 6.41
N VAL A 512 -25.99 1.39 6.74
CA VAL A 512 -25.48 2.56 7.46
C VAL A 512 -24.15 3.01 6.87
N THR A 513 -23.83 4.29 7.01
CA THR A 513 -22.47 4.78 6.73
C THR A 513 -21.62 4.67 7.99
N PRO A 514 -20.26 4.66 7.88
CA PRO A 514 -19.38 4.68 9.04
C PRO A 514 -19.75 5.77 10.04
N GLY A 515 -20.03 7.00 9.57
CA GLY A 515 -20.40 8.13 10.43
C GLY A 515 -21.76 8.02 11.14
N ARG A 516 -22.57 6.97 10.89
CA ARG A 516 -23.89 6.78 11.53
C ARG A 516 -24.01 5.48 12.32
N VAL A 517 -22.98 4.64 12.32
CA VAL A 517 -23.05 3.30 12.94
C VAL A 517 -23.12 3.37 14.48
N GLU A 518 -22.70 4.47 15.11
CA GLU A 518 -22.77 4.64 16.57
C GLU A 518 -24.21 4.56 17.11
N ALA A 519 -25.18 5.02 16.31
CA ALA A 519 -26.59 5.01 16.67
C ALA A 519 -27.17 3.58 16.84
N LEU A 520 -26.43 2.55 16.43
CA LEU A 520 -26.87 1.15 16.50
C LEU A 520 -26.72 0.52 17.90
N GLY A 521 -26.07 1.19 18.84
CA GLY A 521 -25.68 0.65 20.14
C GLY A 521 -26.78 -0.09 20.91
N ASP A 522 -27.94 0.55 21.04
CA ASP A 522 -29.10 0.04 21.80
C ASP A 522 -30.24 -0.51 20.92
N ASP A 523 -30.08 -0.45 19.59
CA ASP A 523 -31.11 -0.92 18.67
C ASP A 523 -31.23 -2.44 18.74
N SER A 524 -32.30 -2.97 19.32
CA SER A 524 -32.53 -4.43 19.47
C SER A 524 -32.99 -5.12 18.19
N SER A 525 -33.25 -4.39 17.11
CA SER A 525 -33.75 -4.96 15.85
C SER A 525 -32.71 -5.77 15.08
N TRP A 526 -31.41 -5.50 15.30
CA TRP A 526 -30.30 -6.16 14.62
C TRP A 526 -29.48 -7.08 15.53
N ASP A 527 -28.86 -8.09 14.92
CA ASP A 527 -28.01 -9.08 15.58
C ASP A 527 -26.61 -9.18 14.93
N ILE A 528 -26.49 -8.82 13.65
CA ILE A 528 -25.24 -8.91 12.87
C ILE A 528 -24.92 -7.57 12.19
N LEU A 529 -23.68 -7.11 12.34
CA LEU A 529 -23.13 -5.98 11.60
C LEU A 529 -22.06 -6.46 10.61
N ILE A 530 -22.22 -6.15 9.32
CA ILE A 530 -21.25 -6.44 8.26
C ILE A 530 -20.45 -5.17 7.98
N PHE A 531 -19.13 -5.23 8.03
CA PHE A 531 -18.30 -4.07 7.71
C PHE A 531 -16.92 -4.47 7.17
N PRO A 532 -16.30 -3.61 6.34
CA PRO A 532 -14.91 -3.80 5.96
C PRO A 532 -13.97 -3.53 7.13
N MET A 533 -12.89 -4.30 7.24
CA MET A 533 -11.82 -4.01 8.21
C MET A 533 -11.33 -2.56 8.06
N GLY A 534 -11.20 -1.83 9.17
CA GLY A 534 -10.84 -0.41 9.17
C GLY A 534 -11.98 0.59 8.93
N ALA A 535 -13.20 0.13 8.59
CA ALA A 535 -14.36 1.03 8.44
C ALA A 535 -14.87 1.59 9.78
N LEU A 536 -14.67 0.84 10.87
CA LEU A 536 -14.98 1.25 12.23
C LEU A 536 -13.70 1.76 12.91
N GLY A 537 -13.24 2.94 12.48
CA GLY A 537 -12.07 3.62 13.03
C GLY A 537 -12.25 4.07 14.48
N ARG A 538 -11.26 4.77 15.04
CA ARG A 538 -11.47 5.51 16.30
C ARG A 538 -12.44 6.68 16.02
N GLY A 539 -13.24 7.03 17.02
CA GLY A 539 -14.40 7.93 16.86
C GLY A 539 -15.70 7.26 16.40
N THR A 540 -15.70 5.94 16.15
CA THR A 540 -16.94 5.19 15.86
C THR A 540 -17.12 4.03 16.83
N ASN A 541 -18.05 4.18 17.77
CA ASN A 541 -18.27 3.21 18.84
C ASN A 541 -19.70 2.69 18.84
N VAL A 542 -19.85 1.39 18.62
CA VAL A 542 -21.11 0.68 18.82
C VAL A 542 -21.08 0.13 20.25
N VAL A 543 -21.59 0.93 21.19
CA VAL A 543 -21.68 0.61 22.61
C VAL A 543 -23.11 0.69 23.08
N PHE A 544 -23.46 -0.08 24.11
CA PHE A 544 -24.73 0.13 24.79
C PHE A 544 -24.73 1.51 25.46
N SER A 545 -25.69 2.37 25.13
CA SER A 545 -25.73 3.74 25.68
C SER A 545 -26.50 3.78 27.00
N GLU A 546 -27.42 2.84 27.21
CA GLU A 546 -28.25 2.71 28.41
C GLU A 546 -28.29 1.27 28.97
N GLY A 547 -28.86 1.09 30.16
CA GLY A 547 -29.07 -0.22 30.78
C GLY A 547 -27.86 -0.80 31.53
N PRO A 548 -27.91 -2.09 31.94
CA PRO A 548 -26.92 -2.69 32.83
C PRO A 548 -25.54 -2.90 32.19
N ARG A 549 -25.46 -2.85 30.85
CA ARG A 549 -24.22 -2.96 30.07
C ARG A 549 -23.73 -1.60 29.54
N ARG A 550 -24.19 -0.50 30.11
CA ARG A 550 -23.85 0.86 29.65
C ARG A 550 -22.33 1.03 29.49
N ARG A 551 -21.92 1.54 28.31
CA ARG A 551 -20.52 1.70 27.83
C ARG A 551 -19.81 0.43 27.39
N ASP A 552 -20.36 -0.76 27.63
CA ASP A 552 -19.81 -2.01 27.07
C ASP A 552 -19.93 -1.98 25.54
N ALA A 553 -18.99 -2.64 24.88
CA ALA A 553 -19.09 -2.89 23.44
C ALA A 553 -20.37 -3.67 23.13
N THR A 554 -21.15 -3.24 22.13
CA THR A 554 -22.31 -4.00 21.66
C THR A 554 -21.86 -5.25 20.90
N LEU A 555 -20.72 -5.16 20.20
CA LEU A 555 -20.10 -6.29 19.50
C LEU A 555 -19.26 -7.11 20.48
N GLY A 556 -19.38 -8.44 20.41
CA GLY A 556 -18.58 -9.37 21.20
C GLY A 556 -18.06 -10.57 20.41
N THR A 557 -18.76 -10.92 19.32
CA THR A 557 -18.44 -12.05 18.46
C THR A 557 -17.96 -11.56 17.09
N LEU A 558 -16.70 -11.78 16.75
CA LEU A 558 -16.10 -11.28 15.50
C LEU A 558 -15.80 -12.44 14.55
N TYR A 559 -16.39 -12.45 13.35
CA TYR A 559 -16.04 -13.39 12.28
C TYR A 559 -15.21 -12.70 11.22
N PHE A 560 -13.93 -13.05 11.15
CA PHE A 560 -13.06 -12.63 10.06
C PHE A 560 -13.28 -13.57 8.86
N LEU A 561 -14.29 -13.22 8.04
CA LEU A 561 -14.71 -14.01 6.87
C LEU A 561 -13.65 -14.04 5.77
N THR A 562 -12.83 -12.99 5.71
CA THR A 562 -11.76 -12.85 4.73
C THR A 562 -10.48 -12.46 5.44
N ARG A 563 -9.35 -12.99 4.98
CA ARG A 563 -8.05 -12.48 5.42
C ARG A 563 -7.82 -11.09 4.82
N PRO A 564 -7.54 -10.05 5.63
CA PRO A 564 -7.15 -8.74 5.11
C PRO A 564 -5.91 -8.94 4.25
N HIS A 565 -6.03 -8.52 2.99
CA HIS A 565 -4.95 -8.66 2.05
C HIS A 565 -5.03 -7.49 1.08
N PRO A 566 -3.92 -6.76 0.89
CA PRO A 566 -3.86 -5.71 -0.12
C PRO A 566 -4.25 -6.26 -1.49
N SER A 567 -4.87 -5.44 -2.33
CA SER A 567 -5.04 -5.81 -3.73
C SER A 567 -3.66 -5.97 -4.38
N PRO A 568 -3.52 -6.72 -5.49
CA PRO A 568 -2.25 -6.81 -6.22
C PRO A 568 -1.67 -5.44 -6.63
N GLU A 569 -2.58 -4.47 -6.74
CA GLU A 569 -2.39 -3.07 -7.09
C GLU A 569 -1.92 -2.16 -5.94
N ASP A 570 -1.99 -2.64 -4.70
CA ASP A 570 -1.76 -1.84 -3.52
C ASP A 570 -0.27 -1.50 -3.37
N LEU A 571 0.02 -0.21 -3.23
CA LEU A 571 1.38 0.30 -3.06
C LEU A 571 1.71 0.59 -1.58
N SER A 572 0.77 0.44 -0.65
CA SER A 572 0.91 0.85 0.76
C SER A 572 2.14 0.29 1.46
N LEU A 573 2.46 -0.99 1.30
CA LEU A 573 3.67 -1.58 1.88
C LEU A 573 4.94 -0.98 1.27
N LEU A 574 4.99 -0.87 -0.05
CA LEU A 574 6.14 -0.30 -0.77
C LEU A 574 6.39 1.15 -0.33
N VAL A 575 5.31 1.92 -0.18
CA VAL A 575 5.32 3.34 0.14
C VAL A 575 5.72 3.55 1.59
N SER A 576 5.12 2.80 2.51
CA SER A 576 5.47 2.87 3.93
C SER A 576 6.92 2.41 4.19
N LEU A 577 7.45 1.44 3.43
CA LEU A 577 8.87 1.09 3.50
C LEU A 577 9.78 2.22 3.02
N GLY A 578 9.40 2.90 1.92
CA GLY A 578 10.13 4.05 1.40
C GLY A 578 10.09 5.24 2.37
N ALA A 579 8.92 5.58 2.89
CA ALA A 579 8.73 6.66 3.86
C ALA A 579 9.44 6.36 5.19
N LYS A 580 9.24 5.13 5.71
CA LYS A 580 10.15 4.31 6.52
C LYS A 580 11.61 4.78 6.50
N ALA A 581 12.28 4.30 5.46
CA ALA A 581 13.71 4.46 5.28
C ALA A 581 14.11 5.92 5.06
N THR A 582 13.24 6.74 4.48
CA THR A 582 13.49 8.19 4.33
C THR A 582 13.52 8.86 5.68
N GLN A 583 12.55 8.57 6.55
CA GLN A 583 12.51 9.08 7.91
C GLN A 583 13.71 8.60 8.73
N ASP A 584 13.99 7.28 8.71
CA ASP A 584 15.15 6.70 9.40
C ASP A 584 16.49 7.30 8.91
N PHE A 585 16.56 7.77 7.67
CA PHE A 585 17.73 8.45 7.12
C PHE A 585 17.77 9.92 7.56
N ASN A 586 16.62 10.60 7.56
CA ASN A 586 16.49 12.00 7.97
C ASN A 586 16.81 12.23 9.46
N THR A 587 16.63 11.22 10.31
CA THR A 587 16.95 11.28 11.74
C THR A 587 18.40 10.89 12.07
N ARG A 588 19.24 10.61 11.07
CA ARG A 588 20.65 10.29 11.33
C ARG A 588 21.43 11.57 11.58
N ASP A 589 22.27 11.54 12.60
CA ASP A 589 23.34 12.50 12.74
C ASP A 589 24.40 12.24 11.66
N LEU A 590 24.62 13.24 10.81
CA LEU A 590 25.60 13.23 9.73
C LEU A 590 26.55 14.44 9.83
N ASP A 591 26.57 15.14 10.97
CA ASP A 591 27.33 16.38 11.15
C ASP A 591 28.84 16.15 11.05
N ASP A 592 29.29 14.92 11.35
CA ASP A 592 30.67 14.48 11.18
C ASP A 592 31.13 14.41 9.71
N ILE A 593 30.20 14.39 8.74
CA ILE A 593 30.49 14.27 7.31
C ILE A 593 30.59 15.66 6.68
N THR A 594 31.82 16.14 6.53
CA THR A 594 32.09 17.48 5.96
C THR A 594 32.29 17.49 4.43
N GLU A 595 32.52 16.32 3.81
CA GLU A 595 32.74 16.19 2.37
C GLU A 595 31.46 15.78 1.61
N LEU A 596 31.09 16.56 0.59
CA LEU A 596 29.91 16.30 -0.25
C LEU A 596 29.96 14.92 -0.94
N GLU A 597 31.15 14.46 -1.34
CA GLU A 597 31.32 13.13 -1.94
C GLU A 597 31.03 12.01 -0.95
N ALA A 598 31.47 12.14 0.30
CA ALA A 598 31.19 11.17 1.35
C ALA A 598 29.68 11.14 1.68
N LEU A 599 29.03 12.31 1.78
CA LEU A 599 27.59 12.42 1.98
C LEU A 599 26.81 11.77 0.82
N SER A 600 27.26 12.00 -0.42
CA SER A 600 26.68 11.39 -1.62
C SER A 600 26.79 9.87 -1.57
N ARG A 601 27.94 9.31 -1.14
CA ARG A 601 28.11 7.86 -0.96
C ARG A 601 27.16 7.30 0.09
N VAL A 602 27.06 7.94 1.26
CA VAL A 602 26.14 7.49 2.33
C VAL A 602 24.68 7.51 1.87
N ARG A 603 24.24 8.55 1.17
CA ARG A 603 22.91 8.62 0.55
C ARG A 603 22.73 7.51 -0.50
N SER A 604 23.72 7.30 -1.36
CA SER A 604 23.70 6.29 -2.41
C SER A 604 23.62 4.86 -1.85
N ASP A 605 24.36 4.58 -0.78
CA ASP A 605 24.34 3.27 -0.10
C ASP A 605 22.99 3.01 0.56
N ALA A 606 22.44 4.01 1.27
CA ALA A 606 21.12 3.92 1.87
C ALA A 606 20.02 3.69 0.82
N ARG A 607 20.09 4.44 -0.28
CA ARG A 607 19.21 4.25 -1.46
C ARG A 607 19.37 2.84 -2.03
N SER A 608 20.59 2.37 -2.25
CA SER A 608 20.86 1.05 -2.84
C SER A 608 20.34 -0.08 -1.95
N ALA A 609 20.53 0.01 -0.63
CA ALA A 609 19.99 -0.93 0.33
C ALA A 609 18.44 -0.97 0.30
N LEU A 610 17.80 0.22 0.23
CA LEU A 610 16.36 0.33 0.11
C LEU A 610 15.86 -0.28 -1.21
N TYR A 611 16.48 0.06 -2.34
CA TYR A 611 16.17 -0.54 -3.65
C TYR A 611 16.35 -2.06 -3.65
N GLY A 612 17.36 -2.61 -2.98
CA GLY A 612 17.50 -4.05 -2.80
C GLY A 612 16.35 -4.68 -2.02
N ARG A 613 15.82 -3.98 -1.01
CA ARG A 613 14.68 -4.42 -0.20
C ARG A 613 13.36 -4.30 -0.94
N VAL A 614 13.08 -3.15 -1.55
CA VAL A 614 11.80 -2.87 -2.22
C VAL A 614 11.75 -3.34 -3.67
N GLY A 615 12.89 -3.51 -4.33
CA GLY A 615 13.00 -3.98 -5.70
C GLY A 615 12.32 -5.34 -5.89
N ARG A 616 12.28 -6.14 -4.83
CA ARG A 616 11.50 -7.39 -4.73
C ARG A 616 10.00 -7.12 -4.87
N LEU A 617 9.45 -6.18 -4.11
CA LEU A 617 8.04 -5.77 -4.19
C LEU A 617 7.70 -5.13 -5.54
N LEU A 618 8.65 -4.39 -6.13
CA LEU A 618 8.52 -3.85 -7.47
C LEU A 618 8.52 -4.94 -8.55
N ARG A 619 9.05 -6.13 -8.27
CA ARG A 619 9.14 -7.25 -9.21
C ARG A 619 8.00 -8.25 -9.11
N HIS A 620 7.23 -8.28 -8.02
CA HIS A 620 6.22 -9.30 -7.80
C HIS A 620 4.93 -8.72 -7.19
N PRO A 621 3.73 -9.19 -7.58
CA PRO A 621 2.51 -8.71 -6.96
C PRO A 621 2.56 -9.11 -5.48
N LEU A 622 2.06 -8.25 -4.60
CA LEU A 622 2.02 -8.52 -3.17
C LEU A 622 1.18 -9.78 -2.96
N TYR A 623 1.82 -10.89 -2.60
CA TYR A 623 1.17 -12.11 -2.13
C TYR A 623 1.83 -12.54 -0.84
N ALA A 624 1.06 -12.67 0.25
CA ALA A 624 1.61 -13.02 1.56
C ALA A 624 2.56 -14.24 1.52
N ARG A 625 2.16 -15.32 0.83
CA ARG A 625 2.94 -16.58 0.71
C ARG A 625 4.22 -16.45 -0.08
N SER A 626 4.29 -15.41 -0.92
CA SER A 626 5.46 -15.21 -1.71
C SER A 626 6.51 -14.52 -0.86
N LEU A 627 6.19 -13.60 0.07
CA LEU A 627 7.20 -12.76 0.75
C LEU A 627 8.29 -13.55 1.54
N ASP A 628 9.52 -13.04 1.53
CA ASP A 628 10.59 -13.53 2.41
C ASP A 628 10.39 -13.03 3.84
N GLU A 629 11.13 -13.56 4.81
CA GLU A 629 11.00 -13.16 6.22
C GLU A 629 11.15 -11.65 6.44
N LYS A 630 12.06 -10.99 5.70
CA LYS A 630 12.34 -9.55 5.82
C LYS A 630 11.18 -8.66 5.32
N LEU A 631 10.30 -9.19 4.49
CA LEU A 631 9.13 -8.50 3.93
C LEU A 631 7.80 -9.05 4.46
N PHE A 632 7.75 -10.32 4.87
CA PHE A 632 6.56 -10.96 5.44
C PHE A 632 6.24 -10.41 6.83
N GLU A 633 7.26 -10.16 7.64
CA GLU A 633 7.10 -9.51 8.94
C GLU A 633 6.49 -8.10 8.80
N PRO A 634 7.05 -7.14 8.03
CA PRO A 634 6.44 -5.82 7.90
C PRO A 634 5.08 -5.82 7.19
N PHE A 635 4.88 -6.76 6.25
CA PHE A 635 3.55 -6.99 5.66
C PHE A 635 2.53 -7.41 6.71
N THR A 636 2.87 -8.39 7.56
CA THR A 636 2.02 -8.87 8.64
C THR A 636 1.78 -7.78 9.68
N ALA A 637 2.81 -7.01 10.03
CA ALA A 637 2.72 -5.92 11.00
C ALA A 637 1.79 -4.78 10.51
N ASN A 638 1.85 -4.42 9.23
CA ASN A 638 0.91 -3.46 8.64
C ASN A 638 -0.55 -3.98 8.69
N ILE A 639 -0.76 -5.29 8.52
CA ILE A 639 -2.09 -5.91 8.64
C ILE A 639 -2.54 -6.05 10.10
N ALA A 640 -1.60 -6.25 11.02
CA ALA A 640 -1.86 -6.47 12.43
C ALA A 640 -2.58 -5.27 13.05
N VAL A 641 -2.17 -4.05 12.73
CA VAL A 641 -2.75 -2.83 13.31
C VAL A 641 -4.27 -2.73 13.07
N PRO A 642 -4.80 -2.75 11.84
CA PRO A 642 -6.24 -2.69 11.62
C PRO A 642 -6.99 -3.92 12.17
N LEU A 643 -6.35 -5.09 12.22
CA LEU A 643 -6.91 -6.29 12.85
C LEU A 643 -7.09 -6.08 14.37
N LEU A 644 -6.03 -5.70 15.08
CA LEU A 644 -6.03 -5.46 16.53
C LEU A 644 -6.95 -4.30 16.90
N GLN A 645 -6.98 -3.23 16.11
CA GLN A 645 -7.91 -2.12 16.30
C GLN A 645 -9.37 -2.59 16.17
N THR A 646 -9.68 -3.46 15.19
CA THR A 646 -11.02 -4.03 15.01
C THR A 646 -11.41 -4.90 16.21
N ILE A 647 -10.50 -5.74 16.71
CA ILE A 647 -10.73 -6.54 17.91
C ILE A 647 -10.91 -5.64 19.15
N GLY A 648 -10.09 -4.60 19.26
CA GLY A 648 -10.15 -3.62 20.35
C GLY A 648 -11.51 -2.90 20.47
N ARG A 649 -12.29 -2.81 19.37
CA ARG A 649 -13.68 -2.31 19.41
C ARG A 649 -14.59 -3.22 20.22
N ALA A 650 -14.40 -4.53 20.14
CA ALA A 650 -15.15 -5.50 20.93
C ALA A 650 -14.64 -5.60 22.38
N MET A 651 -13.42 -5.13 22.65
CA MET A 651 -12.80 -5.15 23.99
C MET A 651 -13.02 -3.86 24.81
N ARG A 652 -13.85 -2.94 24.31
CA ARG A 652 -14.13 -1.67 24.99
C ARG A 652 -14.77 -1.91 26.36
N ASN A 653 -14.45 -1.03 27.31
CA ASN A 653 -14.85 -1.12 28.72
C ASN A 653 -14.39 -2.39 29.45
N GLY A 654 -13.35 -3.06 28.94
CA GLY A 654 -12.79 -4.27 29.55
C GLY A 654 -13.59 -5.52 29.20
N CYS A 655 -14.50 -5.45 28.22
CA CYS A 655 -15.17 -6.65 27.73
C CYS A 655 -14.16 -7.60 27.07
N PRO A 656 -14.32 -8.94 27.18
CA PRO A 656 -13.54 -9.87 26.38
C PRO A 656 -13.98 -9.83 24.92
N ALA A 657 -13.25 -10.45 24.00
CA ALA A 657 -13.70 -10.64 22.62
C ALA A 657 -13.55 -12.11 22.21
N GLN A 658 -14.51 -12.62 21.43
CA GLN A 658 -14.33 -13.90 20.75
C GLN A 658 -14.13 -13.69 19.25
N CYS A 659 -13.09 -14.26 18.69
CA CYS A 659 -12.71 -14.06 17.28
C CYS A 659 -12.61 -15.40 16.56
N PHE A 660 -13.28 -15.48 15.42
CA PHE A 660 -13.29 -16.66 14.56
C PHE A 660 -12.64 -16.31 13.22
N PHE A 661 -11.53 -16.96 12.90
CA PHE A 661 -10.83 -16.86 11.62
C PHE A 661 -11.39 -17.93 10.67
N VAL A 662 -12.24 -17.51 9.73
CA VAL A 662 -13.10 -18.42 8.93
C VAL A 662 -12.49 -18.79 7.58
N ASP A 663 -11.72 -17.89 6.97
CA ASP A 663 -11.04 -18.20 5.71
C ASP A 663 -9.87 -19.16 5.97
N ARG A 664 -9.80 -20.29 5.25
CA ARG A 664 -8.69 -21.25 5.40
C ARG A 664 -7.32 -20.62 5.17
N SER A 665 -7.25 -19.48 4.47
CA SER A 665 -6.00 -18.78 4.17
C SER A 665 -5.36 -18.09 5.37
N TRP A 666 -6.03 -18.01 6.52
CA TRP A 666 -5.42 -17.51 7.76
C TRP A 666 -4.30 -18.44 8.25
N ALA A 667 -4.48 -19.76 8.11
CA ALA A 667 -3.55 -20.80 8.52
C ALA A 667 -3.67 -22.00 7.55
N GLU A 668 -2.96 -21.93 6.42
CA GLU A 668 -3.19 -22.87 5.33
C GLU A 668 -2.71 -24.28 5.66
N ARG A 669 -1.58 -24.44 6.35
CA ARG A 669 -1.06 -25.77 6.71
C ARG A 669 -1.94 -26.42 7.76
N SER A 670 -2.39 -25.66 8.75
CA SER A 670 -3.36 -26.11 9.77
C SER A 670 -4.64 -26.63 9.12
N SER A 671 -5.11 -25.97 8.07
CA SER A 671 -6.28 -26.42 7.29
C SER A 671 -6.10 -27.79 6.60
N ARG A 672 -4.86 -28.29 6.49
CA ARG A 672 -4.51 -29.60 5.95
C ARG A 672 -4.06 -30.60 7.03
N GLY A 673 -4.13 -30.21 8.30
CA GLY A 673 -3.62 -31.02 9.42
C GLY A 673 -2.09 -30.95 9.59
N GLU A 674 -1.43 -29.98 8.98
CA GLU A 674 0.01 -29.73 9.08
C GLU A 674 0.30 -28.53 10.00
N GLU A 675 1.51 -28.45 10.57
CA GLU A 675 1.91 -27.31 11.38
C GLU A 675 2.23 -26.07 10.52
N ASP A 676 1.64 -24.93 10.89
CA ASP A 676 2.01 -23.62 10.38
C ASP A 676 3.25 -23.07 11.12
N ASP A 677 4.05 -22.32 10.37
CA ASP A 677 5.19 -21.54 10.84
C ASP A 677 4.95 -20.04 10.59
N ASN A 678 5.90 -19.23 11.04
CA ASN A 678 5.88 -17.77 10.87
C ASN A 678 6.01 -17.30 9.42
N ARG A 679 6.11 -18.19 8.43
CA ARG A 679 6.09 -17.84 7.00
C ARG A 679 4.83 -18.35 6.31
N SER A 680 4.20 -19.40 6.84
CA SER A 680 2.98 -19.97 6.26
C SER A 680 1.69 -19.33 6.78
N SER A 681 1.71 -18.72 7.97
CA SER A 681 0.53 -18.16 8.63
C SER A 681 0.75 -16.74 9.18
N ILE A 682 -0.18 -15.83 8.85
CA ILE A 682 -0.22 -14.46 9.42
C ILE A 682 -0.49 -14.53 10.93
N LEU A 683 -1.29 -15.51 11.39
CA LEU A 683 -1.59 -15.67 12.81
C LEU A 683 -0.34 -16.07 13.60
N VAL A 684 0.46 -17.00 13.05
CA VAL A 684 1.71 -17.45 13.69
C VAL A 684 2.75 -16.33 13.70
N GLN A 685 2.94 -15.61 12.58
CA GLN A 685 3.86 -14.47 12.53
C GLN A 685 3.44 -13.33 13.48
N LEU A 686 2.13 -13.04 13.57
CA LEU A 686 1.61 -12.05 14.51
C LEU A 686 1.90 -12.45 15.96
N ARG A 687 1.61 -13.72 16.30
CA ARG A 687 1.90 -14.30 17.62
C ARG A 687 3.38 -14.15 17.97
N GLU A 688 4.27 -14.55 17.07
CA GLU A 688 5.72 -14.48 17.31
C GLU A 688 6.23 -13.04 17.43
N MET A 689 5.78 -12.14 16.56
CA MET A 689 6.19 -10.73 16.58
C MET A 689 5.79 -10.05 17.90
N LEU A 690 4.56 -10.27 18.37
CA LEU A 690 4.09 -9.71 19.64
C LEU A 690 4.77 -10.38 20.85
N ASN A 691 4.95 -11.71 20.81
CA ASN A 691 5.65 -12.44 21.87
C ASN A 691 7.11 -12.01 22.00
N LYS A 692 7.79 -11.74 20.88
CA LYS A 692 9.15 -11.20 20.86
C LYS A 692 9.22 -9.83 21.54
N GLY A 693 8.26 -8.94 21.27
CA GLY A 693 8.22 -7.62 21.90
C GLY A 693 7.94 -7.68 23.40
N VAL A 694 6.98 -8.51 23.84
CA VAL A 694 6.67 -8.71 25.28
C VAL A 694 7.86 -9.28 26.07
N ASN A 695 8.71 -10.06 25.40
CA ASN A 695 9.93 -10.65 25.95
C ASN A 695 11.20 -9.94 25.45
N SER A 696 11.10 -8.65 25.06
CA SER A 696 12.28 -7.89 24.64
C SER A 696 13.30 -7.79 25.77
N SER A 697 14.58 -7.78 25.41
CA SER A 697 15.66 -7.51 26.36
C SER A 697 15.67 -6.06 26.85
N ASP A 698 15.04 -5.14 26.12
CA ASP A 698 14.79 -3.77 26.58
C ASP A 698 13.54 -3.76 27.48
N PRO A 699 13.68 -3.44 28.79
CA PRO A 699 12.55 -3.39 29.71
C PRO A 699 11.46 -2.40 29.30
N ARG A 700 11.82 -1.28 28.65
CA ARG A 700 10.85 -0.27 28.19
C ARG A 700 10.01 -0.81 27.04
N GLU A 701 10.66 -1.44 26.06
CA GLU A 701 9.97 -2.11 24.97
C GLU A 701 9.05 -3.22 25.49
N ALA A 702 9.56 -4.08 26.38
CA ALA A 702 8.78 -5.17 26.97
C ALA A 702 7.52 -4.65 27.67
N LEU A 703 7.63 -3.58 28.44
CA LEU A 703 6.51 -2.95 29.13
C LEU A 703 5.49 -2.32 28.16
N LEU A 704 5.96 -1.59 27.14
CA LEU A 704 5.09 -1.04 26.09
C LEU A 704 4.31 -2.14 25.38
N TYR A 705 4.97 -3.24 25.02
CA TYR A 705 4.32 -4.37 24.37
C TYR A 705 3.31 -5.06 25.28
N ARG A 706 3.61 -5.19 26.58
CA ARG A 706 2.68 -5.77 27.56
C ARG A 706 1.41 -4.92 27.64
N GLU A 707 1.57 -3.63 27.84
CA GLU A 707 0.45 -2.70 28.04
C GLU A 707 -0.42 -2.53 26.79
N LEU A 708 0.20 -2.47 25.61
CA LEU A 708 -0.53 -2.25 24.35
C LEU A 708 -1.06 -3.54 23.74
N TYR A 709 -0.34 -4.67 23.87
CA TYR A 709 -0.61 -5.87 23.07
C TYR A 709 -0.88 -7.16 23.86
N LEU A 710 -0.57 -7.24 25.16
CA LEU A 710 -0.80 -8.48 25.93
C LEU A 710 -2.26 -8.97 25.89
N PRO A 711 -3.29 -8.10 26.02
CA PRO A 711 -4.69 -8.54 25.94
C PRO A 711 -5.08 -9.19 24.61
N PHE A 712 -4.31 -8.91 23.54
CA PHE A 712 -4.47 -9.54 22.24
C PHE A 712 -3.58 -10.76 22.08
N LEU A 713 -2.36 -10.73 22.64
CA LEU A 713 -1.38 -11.81 22.56
C LEU A 713 -1.84 -13.07 23.30
N GLU A 714 -2.39 -12.93 24.51
CA GLU A 714 -2.84 -14.08 25.30
C GLU A 714 -3.76 -15.03 24.51
N PRO A 715 -4.89 -14.58 23.93
CA PRO A 715 -5.73 -15.45 23.11
C PRO A 715 -5.09 -15.84 21.76
N LEU A 716 -4.11 -15.07 21.23
CA LEU A 716 -3.33 -15.48 20.05
C LEU A 716 -2.38 -16.66 20.35
N MET A 717 -1.92 -16.81 21.59
CA MET A 717 -1.08 -17.93 21.99
C MET A 717 -1.87 -19.25 22.06
N GLU A 718 -3.20 -19.19 22.22
CA GLU A 718 -4.09 -20.32 22.47
C GLU A 718 -5.21 -20.45 21.42
N ILE A 719 -4.93 -20.10 20.16
CA ILE A 719 -5.93 -20.17 19.09
C ILE A 719 -6.39 -21.62 18.89
N ASP A 720 -7.66 -21.89 19.17
CA ASP A 720 -8.26 -23.21 18.94
C ASP A 720 -8.28 -23.55 17.43
N GLY A 721 -7.92 -24.78 17.07
CA GLY A 721 -7.83 -25.23 15.68
C GLY A 721 -6.58 -24.79 14.89
N LEU A 722 -5.70 -23.95 15.45
CA LEU A 722 -4.41 -23.60 14.83
C LEU A 722 -3.34 -24.64 15.24
N LEU A 723 -2.70 -25.26 14.24
CA LEU A 723 -1.58 -26.19 14.46
C LEU A 723 -0.28 -25.42 14.28
N ALA A 724 0.45 -25.14 15.36
CA ALA A 724 1.75 -24.48 15.29
C ALA A 724 2.61 -24.85 16.51
N ASN A 725 3.93 -24.92 16.34
CA ASN A 725 4.84 -25.17 17.46
C ASN A 725 4.67 -24.14 18.57
N THR A 726 4.76 -24.61 19.82
CA THR A 726 4.57 -23.79 21.01
C THR A 726 5.81 -22.93 21.22
N THR A 727 5.68 -21.62 21.03
CA THR A 727 6.66 -20.65 21.51
C THR A 727 6.55 -20.59 23.05
N GLU A 728 7.67 -20.56 23.79
CA GLU A 728 7.66 -20.54 25.26
C GLU A 728 6.73 -19.43 25.79
N LYS A 729 5.90 -19.78 26.79
CA LYS A 729 5.03 -18.82 27.49
C LYS A 729 5.91 -17.86 28.30
N TYR A 730 5.51 -16.59 28.30
CA TYR A 730 6.13 -15.47 29.02
C TYR A 730 6.48 -15.79 30.48
N SER A 731 7.61 -15.25 30.96
CA SER A 731 8.03 -15.27 32.37
C SER A 731 7.56 -14.02 33.11
N GLU A 732 6.90 -14.18 34.27
CA GLU A 732 6.40 -13.06 35.08
C GLU A 732 7.49 -12.05 35.56
N ALA A 733 7.09 -10.76 35.65
CA ALA A 733 7.70 -9.59 36.35
C ALA A 733 8.41 -8.51 35.48
N PRO A 734 8.55 -7.23 35.92
CA PRO A 734 7.98 -6.54 37.10
C PRO A 734 6.82 -5.57 36.78
N ASP A 735 6.10 -5.16 37.85
CA ASP A 735 4.75 -4.55 37.85
C ASP A 735 4.68 -3.02 37.69
N SER A 736 5.76 -2.30 37.37
CA SER A 736 5.63 -0.84 37.25
C SER A 736 6.75 -0.18 36.47
N TRP A 737 6.44 1.02 35.96
CA TRP A 737 7.41 2.02 35.52
C TRP A 737 8.30 2.59 36.66
N GLY A 738 8.35 1.96 37.84
CA GLY A 738 9.14 2.39 38.99
C GLY A 738 10.45 1.62 39.13
N GLU A 739 11.56 2.37 39.16
CA GLU A 739 12.96 1.95 39.32
C GLU A 739 13.62 1.26 38.10
N ILE A 740 13.47 1.86 36.92
CA ILE A 740 14.57 1.82 35.93
C ILE A 740 15.38 3.11 36.14
N PRO A 741 16.68 3.04 36.48
CA PRO A 741 17.47 4.22 36.82
C PRO A 741 17.73 5.06 35.56
N LEU A 742 16.91 6.08 35.32
CA LEU A 742 17.04 6.99 34.18
C LEU A 742 16.71 8.42 34.64
N LEU A 743 17.69 9.03 35.30
CA LEU A 743 17.92 10.48 35.44
C LEU A 743 19.39 10.68 35.85
N ASP A 744 20.32 10.16 35.05
CA ASP A 744 21.71 10.58 35.06
C ASP A 744 22.16 10.63 33.60
N GLU A 745 21.83 11.73 32.94
CA GLU A 745 22.76 12.54 32.15
C GLU A 745 21.97 13.71 31.57
N GLU A 746 22.37 14.91 31.99
CA GLU A 746 21.93 16.18 31.44
C GLU A 746 22.21 16.19 29.92
N LEU A 747 21.18 16.03 29.11
CA LEU A 747 21.20 16.51 27.73
C LEU A 747 20.58 17.92 27.76
N PRO A 748 21.36 18.97 27.47
CA PRO A 748 20.83 20.33 27.47
C PRO A 748 19.85 20.49 26.31
N PHE A 749 18.74 21.16 26.62
CA PHE A 749 17.71 21.64 25.71
C PHE A 749 18.23 22.27 24.42
#